data_AF-A0AAV4ISJ4-F1
#
_entry.id   AF-A0AAV4ISJ4-F1
#
_cell.length_a   1.000
_cell.length_b   1.000
_cell.length_c   1.000
_cell.angle_alpha   90.00
_cell.angle_beta   90.00
_cell.angle_gamma   90.00
#
_symmetry.space_group_name_H-M   'P 1'
#
loop_
_entity.id
_entity.type
_entity.pdbx_description
1 polymer ?
#
loop_
_entity_poly.entity_id
_entity_poly.type
_entity_poly.pdbx_seq_one_letter_code
_entity_poly.pdbx_strand_id
1 'polypeptide(L)'
;MEPITSAVIQFLLMGTPLSPMAILSLPVIVCGAIIFSGNPLTQSNLPFGIAAAFMSNIILAFRNVALKERVLKAEKTGILLKPLQCSMLAPAILCITVLGVAWTQELVADRMLYLATTCSLSGFFHVLYSYVSTGIVLLHLSVVSHAVTNILKRVLVVLLLYVSGSRSASPINFLGLGVCTLGLVVYASTKRDKETVSATTQRDTHEPVQRLDLKARLKYLLLITCLLFGGLCVGILRYPVVSIRSDSVFPERPAQTGLGFTHPNGFNTATWLTPPVMTAPSLNLRGAVPPTERENTQFERTFTSRAHELPERKELLPDLEGYLSEHKRDIQVFLQEDLLSKPNRSSFLSRQLRSRVEVIKETQRLHFEIIGKTLKKYKYAMLFDLAAFENKGDPCISVGEIYFLARIKLDLVYYCSAQTCVKENIRMAAKLARNYSPQELVVLVHGGGNIVGYKFSDYQRFTIFREFAGYKILVFPQSVFIPDFHSQHFDLCKKEYCCNENVTIVMRDHQSYSYAKQYFSGASKFILAPDMAFQIGPMPRFLSPVFDIMWIKRTDTESPGYTEVPAPPPGVRMHVSDWWKWATPKAPSSLETAYYMCTNGFFYLQRGRVIITDRLHGHILATLLDIPHVLIDNKQHKLSSYHSSWTQGLENTYITHDPVIALDMALKLLGKYKDSLPPRVPFLNIDERTGRNDIFDRLDFTYT
;
A
#
# COMPACT_ATOMS: atom_id res chain seq x y z
N MET A 1 18.78 -11.49 -26.88
CA MET A 1 18.22 -11.69 -28.24
C MET A 1 18.79 -10.73 -29.27
N GLU A 2 19.10 -9.47 -28.92
CA GLU A 2 19.61 -8.44 -29.85
C GLU A 2 20.68 -8.91 -30.86
N PRO A 3 21.75 -9.67 -30.51
CA PRO A 3 22.75 -10.12 -31.49
C PRO A 3 22.22 -11.07 -32.55
N ILE A 4 21.31 -11.96 -32.19
CA ILE A 4 20.69 -12.90 -33.14
C ILE A 4 19.81 -12.11 -34.11
N THR A 5 18.98 -11.21 -33.58
CA THR A 5 18.10 -10.34 -34.37
C THR A 5 18.91 -9.42 -35.30
N SER A 6 19.99 -8.82 -34.81
CA SER A 6 20.89 -7.99 -35.61
C SER A 6 21.61 -8.79 -36.70
N ALA A 7 22.01 -10.03 -36.43
CA ALA A 7 22.69 -10.86 -37.42
C ALA A 7 21.73 -11.27 -38.56
N VAL A 8 20.49 -11.65 -38.22
CA VAL A 8 19.43 -11.95 -39.21
C VAL A 8 19.09 -10.73 -40.06
N ILE A 9 18.87 -9.56 -39.44
CA ILE A 9 18.56 -8.32 -40.17
C ILE A 9 19.73 -7.88 -41.05
N GLN A 10 20.96 -8.00 -40.56
CA GLN A 10 22.15 -7.70 -41.37
C GLN A 10 22.25 -8.62 -42.60
N PHE A 11 21.97 -9.92 -42.43
CA PHE A 11 21.93 -10.87 -43.56
C PHE A 11 20.84 -10.49 -44.58
N LEU A 12 19.62 -10.22 -44.11
CA LEU A 12 18.48 -9.89 -44.97
C LEU A 12 18.64 -8.56 -45.72
N LEU A 13 19.19 -7.53 -45.08
CA LEU A 13 19.29 -6.18 -45.66
C LEU A 13 20.61 -5.91 -46.39
N MET A 14 21.72 -6.49 -45.94
CA MET A 14 23.06 -6.21 -46.50
C MET A 14 23.65 -7.38 -47.29
N GLY A 15 23.01 -8.56 -47.30
CA GLY A 15 23.45 -9.74 -48.06
C GLY A 15 24.79 -10.35 -47.59
N THR A 16 25.32 -9.94 -46.43
CA THR A 16 26.62 -10.43 -45.95
C THR A 16 26.46 -11.79 -45.26
N PRO A 17 27.17 -12.86 -45.68
CA PRO A 17 27.06 -14.17 -45.06
C PRO A 17 27.59 -14.16 -43.62
N LEU A 18 26.83 -14.74 -42.68
CA LEU A 18 27.30 -14.93 -41.31
C LEU A 18 28.41 -15.98 -41.27
N SER A 19 29.40 -15.80 -40.38
CA SER A 19 30.39 -16.86 -40.15
C SER A 19 29.72 -18.08 -39.48
N PRO A 20 30.09 -19.31 -39.87
CA PRO A 20 29.58 -20.54 -39.23
C PRO A 20 29.73 -20.54 -37.71
N MET A 21 30.81 -19.92 -37.20
CA MET A 21 31.05 -19.81 -35.77
C MET A 21 30.20 -18.74 -35.08
N ALA A 22 29.77 -17.68 -35.76
CA ALA A 22 28.78 -16.75 -35.20
C ALA A 22 27.40 -17.43 -35.08
N ILE A 23 27.06 -18.32 -36.00
CA ILE A 23 25.82 -19.11 -35.94
C ILE A 23 25.85 -20.03 -34.70
N LEU A 24 27.01 -20.59 -34.35
CA LEU A 24 27.18 -21.44 -33.17
C LEU A 24 27.29 -20.65 -31.86
N SER A 25 28.01 -19.54 -31.83
CA SER A 25 28.34 -18.82 -30.59
C SER A 25 27.22 -17.87 -30.11
N LEU A 26 26.45 -17.27 -31.02
CA LEU A 26 25.42 -16.29 -30.66
C LEU A 26 24.27 -16.91 -29.83
N PRO A 27 23.74 -18.12 -30.13
CA PRO A 27 22.77 -18.79 -29.27
C PRO A 27 23.31 -19.07 -27.87
N VAL A 28 24.58 -19.49 -27.74
CA VAL A 28 25.23 -19.78 -26.46
C VAL A 28 25.34 -18.52 -25.59
N ILE A 29 25.79 -17.40 -26.18
CA ILE A 29 25.86 -16.10 -25.50
C ILE A 29 24.48 -15.68 -24.98
N VAL A 30 23.45 -15.82 -25.82
CA VAL A 30 22.10 -15.40 -25.49
C VAL A 30 21.47 -16.28 -24.42
N CYS A 31 21.64 -17.60 -24.50
CA CYS A 31 21.13 -18.54 -23.49
C CYS A 31 21.80 -18.31 -22.13
N GLY A 32 23.13 -18.16 -22.11
CA GLY A 32 23.85 -17.84 -20.88
C GLY A 32 23.39 -16.53 -20.24
N ALA A 33 23.18 -15.48 -21.05
CA ALA A 33 22.68 -14.20 -20.56
C ALA A 33 21.25 -14.27 -19.99
N ILE A 34 20.37 -15.10 -20.59
CA ILE A 34 19.00 -15.33 -20.09
C ILE A 34 19.05 -16.04 -18.73
N ILE A 35 19.84 -17.12 -18.62
CA ILE A 35 20.00 -17.88 -17.38
C ILE A 35 20.61 -16.99 -16.28
N PHE A 36 21.62 -16.18 -16.61
CA PHE A 36 22.22 -15.24 -15.67
C PHE A 36 21.24 -14.19 -15.17
N SER A 37 20.39 -13.66 -16.06
CA SER A 37 19.38 -12.66 -15.70
C SER A 37 18.26 -13.19 -14.80
N GLY A 38 18.16 -14.52 -14.61
CA GLY A 38 17.19 -15.19 -13.75
C GLY A 38 15.77 -15.25 -14.31
N ASN A 39 14.86 -15.86 -13.52
CA ASN A 39 13.47 -16.07 -13.87
C ASN A 39 12.58 -14.92 -13.36
N PRO A 40 12.00 -14.05 -14.20
CA PRO A 40 11.07 -13.03 -13.76
C PRO A 40 9.62 -13.56 -13.58
N LEU A 41 9.45 -14.85 -13.26
CA LEU A 41 8.17 -15.58 -13.36
C LEU A 41 7.15 -15.33 -12.21
N THR A 42 7.23 -14.23 -11.48
CA THR A 42 6.31 -13.97 -10.34
C THR A 42 5.39 -12.76 -10.50
N GLN A 43 5.23 -12.18 -11.70
CA GLN A 43 4.31 -11.03 -11.90
C GLN A 43 3.43 -11.12 -13.16
N SER A 44 2.16 -10.74 -12.99
CA SER A 44 1.01 -10.94 -13.90
C SER A 44 0.98 -10.12 -15.19
N ASN A 45 1.93 -9.21 -15.43
CA ASN A 45 1.99 -8.37 -16.66
C ASN A 45 3.08 -8.79 -17.66
N LEU A 46 3.54 -10.04 -17.54
CA LEU A 46 4.69 -10.60 -18.26
C LEU A 46 4.61 -10.56 -19.80
N PRO A 47 3.46 -10.80 -20.47
CA PRO A 47 3.43 -10.89 -21.93
C PRO A 47 3.75 -9.55 -22.61
N PHE A 48 3.24 -8.44 -22.07
CA PHE A 48 3.43 -7.12 -22.66
C PHE A 48 4.86 -6.60 -22.46
N GLY A 49 5.42 -6.76 -21.26
CA GLY A 49 6.80 -6.34 -20.97
C GLY A 49 7.83 -7.13 -21.77
N ILE A 50 7.63 -8.45 -21.91
CA ILE A 50 8.46 -9.31 -22.76
C ILE A 50 8.29 -8.89 -24.23
N ALA A 51 7.06 -8.75 -24.73
CA ALA A 51 6.79 -8.34 -26.10
C ALA A 51 7.41 -6.98 -26.43
N ALA A 52 7.27 -5.98 -25.54
CA ALA A 52 7.88 -4.66 -25.71
C ALA A 52 9.41 -4.72 -25.72
N ALA A 53 10.03 -5.53 -24.86
CA ALA A 53 11.48 -5.73 -24.86
C ALA A 53 11.98 -6.43 -26.14
N PHE A 54 11.22 -7.39 -26.66
CA PHE A 54 11.50 -8.04 -27.94
C PHE A 54 11.35 -7.08 -29.12
N MET A 55 10.24 -6.33 -29.19
CA MET A 55 10.03 -5.30 -30.22
C MET A 55 11.12 -4.23 -30.19
N SER A 56 11.55 -3.80 -29.00
CA SER A 56 12.67 -2.88 -28.84
C SER A 56 13.95 -3.40 -29.47
N ASN A 57 14.30 -4.68 -29.27
CA ASN A 57 15.50 -5.27 -29.87
C ASN A 57 15.42 -5.28 -31.42
N ILE A 58 14.24 -5.52 -32.00
CA ILE A 58 14.02 -5.49 -33.45
C ILE A 58 14.22 -4.07 -33.99
N ILE A 59 13.55 -3.08 -33.39
CA ILE A 59 13.64 -1.67 -33.79
C ILE A 59 15.09 -1.17 -33.70
N LEU A 60 15.79 -1.50 -32.61
CA LEU A 60 17.19 -1.11 -32.42
C LEU A 60 18.12 -1.77 -33.43
N ALA A 61 17.89 -3.04 -33.77
CA ALA A 61 18.66 -3.73 -34.79
C ALA A 61 18.46 -3.10 -36.18
N PHE A 62 17.23 -2.82 -36.59
CA PHE A 62 16.93 -2.09 -37.83
C PHE A 62 17.60 -0.72 -37.86
N ARG A 63 17.48 0.05 -36.77
CA ARG A 63 18.12 1.38 -36.65
C ARG A 63 19.63 1.27 -36.82
N ASN A 64 20.28 0.33 -36.14
CA ASN A 64 21.73 0.21 -36.16
C ASN A 64 22.24 -0.24 -37.54
N VAL A 65 21.53 -1.13 -38.25
CA VAL A 65 21.86 -1.50 -39.65
C VAL A 65 21.67 -0.32 -40.59
N ALA A 66 20.52 0.37 -40.52
CA ALA A 66 20.23 1.52 -41.38
C ALA A 66 21.22 2.69 -41.16
N LEU A 67 21.61 2.95 -39.91
CA LEU A 67 22.64 3.95 -39.60
C LEU A 67 24.00 3.54 -40.18
N LYS A 68 24.40 2.27 -40.05
CA LYS A 68 25.67 1.78 -40.60
C LYS A 68 25.70 1.86 -42.13
N GLU A 69 24.60 1.50 -42.79
CA GLU A 69 24.46 1.62 -44.25
C GLU A 69 24.53 3.09 -44.71
N ARG A 70 23.86 4.01 -44.00
CA ARG A 70 23.94 5.46 -44.28
C ARG A 70 25.35 6.00 -44.08
N VAL A 71 26.06 5.58 -43.03
CA VAL A 71 27.46 5.96 -42.80
C VAL A 71 28.35 5.45 -43.94
N LEU A 72 28.22 4.18 -44.35
CA LEU A 72 28.98 3.62 -45.48
C LEU A 72 28.68 4.32 -46.81
N LYS A 73 27.44 4.79 -47.02
CA LYS A 73 27.08 5.61 -48.19
C LYS A 73 27.63 7.04 -48.08
N ALA A 74 27.63 7.62 -46.89
CA ALA A 74 28.09 8.98 -46.64
C ALA A 74 29.62 9.12 -46.69
N GLU A 75 30.37 8.09 -46.28
CA GLU A 75 31.83 8.01 -46.42
C GLU A 75 32.26 7.98 -47.90
N LYS A 76 31.41 7.42 -48.79
CA LYS A 76 31.61 7.49 -50.25
C LYS A 76 31.24 8.85 -50.86
N THR A 77 30.44 9.67 -50.20
CA THR A 77 29.96 10.98 -50.72
C THR A 77 30.55 12.18 -49.99
N GLY A 78 31.49 11.99 -49.05
CA GLY A 78 32.21 13.07 -48.35
C GLY A 78 31.39 13.92 -47.37
N ILE A 79 30.14 13.53 -47.05
CA ILE A 79 29.28 14.30 -46.14
C ILE A 79 29.32 13.67 -44.76
N LEU A 80 30.06 14.28 -43.84
CA LEU A 80 30.14 13.84 -42.44
C LEU A 80 28.80 14.15 -41.72
N LEU A 81 27.95 13.14 -41.58
CA LEU A 81 26.73 13.21 -40.76
C LEU A 81 27.09 13.44 -39.27
N LYS A 82 26.99 14.69 -38.79
CA LYS A 82 26.88 14.96 -37.35
C LYS A 82 25.50 14.48 -36.89
N PRO A 83 25.38 13.53 -35.94
CA PRO A 83 24.08 13.08 -35.49
C PRO A 83 23.36 14.20 -34.72
N LEU A 84 22.06 14.33 -35.00
CA LEU A 84 21.05 15.19 -34.37
C LEU A 84 21.02 15.13 -32.82
N GLN A 85 21.76 14.21 -32.20
CA GLN A 85 21.79 13.98 -30.76
C GLN A 85 22.54 15.06 -29.97
N CYS A 86 23.45 15.83 -30.60
CA CYS A 86 24.12 16.94 -29.92
C CYS A 86 23.16 18.11 -29.60
N SER A 87 22.07 18.29 -30.35
CA SER A 87 21.09 19.36 -30.06
C SER A 87 20.21 19.07 -28.86
N MET A 88 20.15 17.82 -28.38
CA MET A 88 19.35 17.40 -27.22
C MET A 88 20.10 17.47 -25.89
N LEU A 89 21.43 17.65 -25.91
CA LEU A 89 22.26 17.84 -24.71
C LEU A 89 22.08 19.24 -24.10
N ALA A 90 21.98 20.28 -24.94
CA ALA A 90 21.83 21.66 -24.49
C ALA A 90 20.51 21.91 -23.71
N PRO A 91 19.33 21.42 -24.15
CA PRO A 91 18.10 21.53 -23.39
C PRO A 91 18.15 20.77 -22.04
N ALA A 92 18.79 19.60 -22.00
CA ALA A 92 18.91 18.82 -20.77
C ALA A 92 19.77 19.53 -19.71
N ILE A 93 20.90 20.11 -20.14
CA ILE A 93 21.77 20.92 -19.27
C ILE A 93 21.03 22.17 -18.80
N LEU A 94 20.36 22.88 -19.71
CA LEU A 94 19.55 24.07 -19.36
C LEU A 94 18.45 23.74 -18.33
N CYS A 95 17.75 22.61 -18.49
CA CYS A 95 16.74 22.15 -17.54
C CYS A 95 17.33 21.88 -16.15
N ILE A 96 18.47 21.20 -16.08
CA ILE A 96 19.17 20.93 -14.80
C ILE A 96 19.59 22.24 -14.13
N THR A 97 20.14 23.18 -14.88
CA THR A 97 20.59 24.48 -14.35
C THR A 97 19.42 25.32 -13.85
N VAL A 98 18.31 25.38 -14.61
CA VAL A 98 17.09 26.10 -14.20
C VAL A 98 16.48 25.50 -12.94
N LEU A 99 16.45 24.18 -12.82
CA LEU A 99 15.97 23.49 -11.62
C LEU A 99 16.90 23.73 -10.42
N GLY A 100 18.21 23.78 -10.62
CA GLY A 100 19.18 24.12 -9.58
C GLY A 100 19.04 25.56 -9.08
N VAL A 101 18.80 26.51 -9.98
CA VAL A 101 18.55 27.92 -9.62
C VAL A 101 17.21 28.07 -8.88
N ALA A 102 16.14 27.42 -9.35
CA ALA A 102 14.85 27.43 -8.67
C ALA A 102 14.91 26.86 -7.24
N TRP A 103 15.82 25.91 -6.98
CA TRP A 103 16.09 25.39 -5.64
C TRP A 103 16.76 26.42 -4.72
N THR A 104 17.77 27.15 -5.19
CA THR A 104 18.43 28.21 -4.39
C THR A 104 17.50 29.36 -3.98
N GLN A 105 16.33 29.44 -4.62
CA GLN A 105 15.32 30.48 -4.41
C GLN A 105 14.07 29.95 -3.66
N GLU A 106 14.13 28.73 -3.10
CA GLU A 106 13.04 28.07 -2.35
C GLU A 106 11.69 27.94 -3.09
N LEU A 107 11.69 28.05 -4.42
CA LEU A 107 10.47 28.03 -5.25
C LEU A 107 9.87 26.63 -5.44
N VAL A 108 10.55 25.55 -5.02
CA VAL A 108 10.16 24.15 -5.29
C VAL A 108 10.36 23.28 -4.05
N ALA A 109 9.35 22.47 -3.70
CA ALA A 109 9.41 21.53 -2.57
C ALA A 109 10.43 20.39 -2.78
N ASP A 110 11.11 19.95 -1.72
CA ASP A 110 12.21 18.97 -1.75
C ASP A 110 11.91 17.66 -2.50
N ARG A 111 10.65 17.18 -2.47
CA ARG A 111 10.25 15.96 -3.19
C ARG A 111 10.17 16.16 -4.70
N MET A 112 9.77 17.35 -5.15
CA MET A 112 9.76 17.68 -6.57
C MET A 112 11.18 17.85 -7.10
N LEU A 113 12.09 18.39 -6.27
CA LEU A 113 13.50 18.45 -6.60
C LEU A 113 14.11 17.06 -6.78
N TYR A 114 13.89 16.14 -5.84
CA TYR A 114 14.40 14.76 -5.96
C TYR A 114 13.93 14.08 -7.26
N LEU A 115 12.64 14.22 -7.59
CA LEU A 115 12.07 13.63 -8.81
C LEU A 115 12.64 14.31 -10.06
N ALA A 116 12.70 15.65 -10.08
CA ALA A 116 13.19 16.41 -11.22
C ALA A 116 14.69 16.13 -11.46
N THR A 117 15.52 16.17 -10.42
CA THR A 117 16.95 15.86 -10.50
C THR A 117 17.17 14.41 -10.95
N THR A 118 16.43 13.45 -10.42
CA THR A 118 16.57 12.03 -10.84
C THR A 118 16.16 11.82 -12.29
N CYS A 119 15.04 12.41 -12.73
CA CYS A 119 14.58 12.35 -14.11
C CYS A 119 15.56 13.03 -15.08
N SER A 120 16.08 14.20 -14.73
CA SER A 120 17.05 14.93 -15.54
C SER A 120 18.40 14.21 -15.62
N LEU A 121 18.89 13.65 -14.50
CA LEU A 121 20.11 12.86 -14.47
C LEU A 121 19.98 11.58 -15.30
N SER A 122 18.85 10.88 -15.18
CA SER A 122 18.52 9.72 -16.01
C SER A 122 18.46 10.09 -17.50
N GLY A 123 17.83 11.21 -17.85
CA GLY A 123 17.77 11.73 -19.21
C GLY A 123 19.15 12.06 -19.79
N PHE A 124 19.98 12.76 -19.01
CA PHE A 124 21.35 13.09 -19.38
C PHE A 124 22.18 11.83 -19.68
N PHE A 125 22.21 10.86 -18.76
CA PHE A 125 22.94 9.62 -18.97
C PHE A 125 22.39 8.78 -20.12
N HIS A 126 21.08 8.84 -20.38
CA HIS A 126 20.48 8.17 -21.53
C HIS A 126 20.95 8.76 -22.86
N VAL A 127 20.98 10.08 -22.99
CA VAL A 127 21.46 10.77 -24.20
C VAL A 127 22.96 10.55 -24.38
N LEU A 128 23.76 10.69 -23.31
CA LEU A 128 25.21 10.48 -23.34
C LEU A 128 25.56 9.04 -23.76
N TYR A 129 24.93 8.04 -23.13
CA TYR A 129 25.12 6.65 -23.51
C TYR A 129 24.73 6.40 -24.96
N SER A 130 23.59 6.94 -25.41
CA SER A 130 23.12 6.77 -26.78
C SER A 130 24.11 7.37 -27.78
N TYR A 131 24.62 8.57 -27.52
CA TYR A 131 25.64 9.22 -28.34
C TYR A 131 26.93 8.40 -28.43
N VAL A 132 27.48 7.95 -27.29
CA VAL A 132 28.70 7.12 -27.29
C VAL A 132 28.45 5.79 -28.01
N SER A 133 27.31 5.15 -27.75
CA SER A 133 26.99 3.84 -28.33
C SER A 133 26.77 3.90 -29.85
N THR A 134 25.94 4.82 -30.36
CA THR A 134 25.62 4.89 -31.80
C THR A 134 26.52 5.83 -32.59
N GLY A 135 26.99 6.90 -31.98
CA GLY A 135 27.80 7.92 -32.63
C GLY A 135 29.30 7.62 -32.66
N ILE A 136 29.82 6.81 -31.73
CA ILE A 136 31.26 6.49 -31.65
C ILE A 136 31.47 4.98 -31.83
N VAL A 137 30.86 4.15 -30.98
CA VAL A 137 31.15 2.71 -30.94
C VAL A 137 30.64 1.99 -32.19
N LEU A 138 29.44 2.31 -32.68
CA LEU A 138 28.87 1.70 -33.89
C LEU A 138 29.68 2.04 -35.16
N LEU A 139 30.40 3.18 -35.19
CA LEU A 139 31.26 3.53 -36.32
C LEU A 139 32.45 2.57 -36.43
N HIS A 140 33.03 2.15 -35.30
CA HIS A 140 34.22 1.29 -35.27
C HIS A 140 33.93 -0.21 -35.18
N LEU A 141 32.69 -0.62 -34.91
CA LEU A 141 32.29 -2.02 -34.81
C LEU A 141 31.33 -2.44 -35.93
N SER A 142 31.29 -3.75 -36.22
CA SER A 142 30.19 -4.34 -37.00
C SER A 142 28.90 -4.29 -36.21
N VAL A 143 27.74 -4.31 -36.88
CA VAL A 143 26.43 -4.25 -36.22
C VAL A 143 26.23 -5.42 -35.24
N VAL A 144 26.69 -6.62 -35.61
CA VAL A 144 26.65 -7.80 -34.72
C VAL A 144 27.60 -7.65 -33.54
N SER A 145 28.83 -7.16 -33.74
CA SER A 145 29.78 -6.93 -32.64
C SER A 145 29.29 -5.84 -31.67
N HIS A 146 28.59 -4.82 -32.18
CA HIS A 146 27.92 -3.80 -31.37
C HIS A 146 26.81 -4.41 -30.51
N ALA A 147 25.96 -5.26 -31.10
CA ALA A 147 24.90 -5.97 -30.38
C ALA A 147 25.46 -6.93 -29.30
N VAL A 148 26.58 -7.62 -29.57
CA VAL A 148 27.27 -8.46 -28.56
C VAL A 148 27.78 -7.60 -27.40
N THR A 149 28.35 -6.43 -27.68
CA THR A 149 28.78 -5.47 -26.64
C THR A 149 27.59 -4.97 -25.80
N ASN A 150 26.42 -4.78 -26.41
CA ASN A 150 25.19 -4.44 -25.69
C ASN A 150 24.72 -5.56 -24.76
N ILE A 151 24.94 -6.84 -25.09
CA ILE A 151 24.67 -7.94 -24.14
C ILE A 151 25.61 -7.84 -22.93
N LEU A 152 26.89 -7.59 -23.13
CA LEU A 152 27.85 -7.46 -22.03
C LEU A 152 27.48 -6.31 -21.09
N LYS A 153 27.02 -5.19 -21.64
CA LYS A 153 26.45 -4.09 -20.84
C LYS A 153 25.29 -4.57 -19.98
N ARG A 154 24.36 -5.35 -20.54
CA ARG A 154 23.18 -5.86 -19.79
C ARG A 154 23.60 -6.80 -18.66
N VAL A 155 24.57 -7.69 -18.92
CA VAL A 155 25.16 -8.57 -17.90
C VAL A 155 25.81 -7.74 -16.79
N LEU A 156 26.56 -6.69 -17.12
CA LEU A 156 27.17 -5.81 -16.13
C LEU A 156 26.13 -5.08 -15.26
N VAL A 157 25.04 -4.60 -15.86
CA VAL A 157 23.94 -3.96 -15.12
C VAL A 157 23.28 -4.95 -14.16
N VAL A 158 23.02 -6.17 -14.61
CA VAL A 158 22.43 -7.22 -13.74
C VAL A 158 23.38 -7.59 -12.60
N LEU A 159 24.69 -7.68 -12.87
CA LEU A 159 25.70 -7.91 -11.85
C LEU A 159 25.73 -6.79 -10.81
N LEU A 160 25.64 -5.53 -11.23
CA LEU A 160 25.55 -4.38 -10.32
C LEU A 160 24.31 -4.46 -9.42
N LEU A 161 23.17 -4.93 -9.94
CA LEU A 161 21.94 -5.13 -9.15
C LEU A 161 22.08 -6.25 -8.11
N TYR A 162 22.86 -7.30 -8.41
CA TYR A 162 23.18 -8.34 -7.43
C TYR A 162 24.11 -7.81 -6.34
N VAL A 163 25.12 -7.03 -6.72
CA VAL A 163 26.09 -6.42 -5.78
C VAL A 163 25.44 -5.36 -4.89
N SER A 164 24.51 -4.56 -5.43
CA SER A 164 23.78 -3.53 -4.66
C SER A 164 22.72 -4.10 -3.72
N GLY A 165 22.59 -5.42 -3.62
CA GLY A 165 21.57 -6.10 -2.80
C GLY A 165 20.14 -5.93 -3.34
N SER A 166 19.98 -5.35 -4.54
CA SER A 166 18.67 -5.12 -5.15
C SER A 166 18.07 -6.37 -5.79
N ARG A 167 18.88 -7.42 -5.98
CA ARG A 167 18.46 -8.76 -6.41
C ARG A 167 19.29 -9.83 -5.69
N SER A 168 18.70 -11.01 -5.49
CA SER A 168 19.39 -12.21 -5.01
C SER A 168 19.74 -13.13 -6.17
N ALA A 169 20.97 -13.65 -6.22
CA ALA A 169 21.43 -14.59 -7.23
C ALA A 169 21.43 -16.02 -6.68
N SER A 170 20.95 -17.00 -7.46
CA SER A 170 21.09 -18.41 -7.15
C SER A 170 22.33 -19.01 -7.85
N PRO A 171 22.83 -20.19 -7.44
CA PRO A 171 23.96 -20.85 -8.10
C PRO A 171 23.77 -21.05 -9.61
N ILE A 172 22.53 -21.25 -10.09
CA ILE A 172 22.25 -21.43 -11.52
C ILE A 172 22.47 -20.15 -12.35
N ASN A 173 22.31 -18.98 -11.73
CA ASN A 173 22.57 -17.70 -12.39
C ASN A 173 24.06 -17.59 -12.71
N PHE A 174 24.93 -17.92 -11.76
CA PHE A 174 26.39 -17.91 -11.97
C PHE A 174 26.83 -18.94 -13.02
N LEU A 175 26.16 -20.08 -13.12
CA LEU A 175 26.37 -21.03 -14.22
C LEU A 175 26.01 -20.40 -15.57
N GLY A 176 24.90 -19.66 -15.65
CA GLY A 176 24.51 -18.88 -16.82
C GLY A 176 25.55 -17.82 -17.23
N LEU A 177 26.16 -17.14 -16.25
CA LEU A 177 27.27 -16.22 -16.50
C LEU A 177 28.46 -16.95 -17.13
N GLY A 178 28.83 -18.11 -16.59
CA GLY A 178 29.86 -18.98 -17.15
C GLY A 178 29.60 -19.33 -18.62
N VAL A 179 28.38 -19.81 -18.93
CA VAL A 179 27.96 -20.11 -20.32
C VAL A 179 28.04 -18.88 -21.23
N CYS A 180 27.60 -17.71 -20.76
CA CYS A 180 27.67 -16.46 -21.52
C CYS A 180 29.12 -16.06 -21.82
N THR A 181 30.02 -16.17 -20.84
CA THR A 181 31.43 -15.83 -21.00
C THR A 181 32.15 -16.78 -21.95
N LEU A 182 31.87 -18.08 -21.87
CA LEU A 182 32.42 -19.08 -22.80
C LEU A 182 32.00 -18.80 -24.25
N GLY A 183 30.71 -18.52 -24.48
CA GLY A 183 30.20 -18.13 -25.79
C GLY A 183 30.87 -16.86 -26.34
N LEU A 184 31.15 -15.89 -25.48
CA LEU A 184 31.85 -14.66 -25.86
C LEU A 184 33.31 -14.92 -26.25
N VAL A 185 34.01 -15.78 -25.51
CA VAL A 185 35.40 -16.17 -25.79
C VAL A 185 35.49 -16.83 -27.17
N VAL A 186 34.59 -17.78 -27.46
CA VAL A 186 34.50 -18.45 -28.77
C VAL A 186 34.21 -17.46 -29.90
N TYR A 187 33.30 -16.50 -29.67
CA TYR A 187 33.00 -15.45 -30.66
C TYR A 187 34.21 -14.53 -30.92
N ALA A 188 34.96 -14.17 -29.87
CA ALA A 188 36.09 -13.25 -29.96
C ALA A 188 37.37 -13.91 -30.53
N SER A 189 37.66 -15.17 -30.19
CA SER A 189 38.84 -15.90 -30.68
C SER A 189 38.81 -16.06 -32.20
N THR A 190 37.64 -16.40 -32.76
CA THR A 190 37.50 -16.69 -34.18
C THR A 190 37.59 -15.43 -35.07
N LYS A 191 37.22 -14.26 -34.53
CA LYS A 191 37.38 -12.98 -35.25
C LYS A 191 38.85 -12.58 -35.38
N ARG A 192 39.67 -12.95 -34.39
CA ARG A 192 41.13 -12.78 -34.40
C ARG A 192 41.79 -13.55 -35.56
N ASP A 193 41.30 -14.76 -35.85
CA ASP A 193 41.83 -15.62 -36.92
C ASP A 193 41.46 -15.10 -38.32
N LYS A 194 40.26 -14.53 -38.51
CA LYS A 194 39.87 -13.91 -39.79
C LYS A 194 40.66 -12.64 -40.13
N GLU A 195 40.98 -11.81 -39.14
CA GLU A 195 41.79 -10.59 -39.34
C GLU A 195 43.26 -10.93 -39.62
N THR A 196 43.78 -12.04 -39.11
CA THR A 196 45.14 -12.53 -39.44
C THR A 196 45.20 -13.17 -40.83
N VAL A 197 44.18 -13.93 -41.25
CA VAL A 197 44.12 -14.53 -42.60
C VAL A 197 43.94 -13.48 -43.70
N SER A 198 43.09 -12.46 -43.48
CA SER A 198 42.88 -11.36 -44.45
C SER A 198 44.14 -10.49 -44.65
N ALA A 199 44.99 -10.35 -43.63
CA ALA A 199 46.24 -9.59 -43.71
C ALA A 199 47.32 -10.28 -44.57
N THR A 200 47.18 -11.57 -44.84
CA THR A 200 48.12 -12.35 -45.68
C THR A 200 47.79 -12.31 -47.17
N THR A 201 46.59 -11.83 -47.56
CA THR A 201 46.08 -11.90 -48.95
C THR A 201 45.98 -10.52 -49.65
N GLN A 202 46.35 -9.43 -48.96
CA GLN A 202 46.51 -8.10 -49.53
C GLN A 202 47.89 -7.53 -49.14
N ARG A 203 48.93 -8.04 -49.80
CA ARG A 203 50.17 -7.28 -50.01
C ARG A 203 50.14 -6.81 -51.46
N ASP A 204 49.71 -5.58 -51.66
CA ASP A 204 50.48 -4.58 -52.42
C ASP A 204 49.66 -3.29 -52.60
N THR A 205 50.34 -2.17 -52.37
CA THR A 205 49.97 -0.76 -52.64
C THR A 205 48.95 -0.06 -51.72
N HIS A 206 49.41 0.43 -50.57
CA HIS A 206 49.35 1.83 -50.08
C HIS A 206 49.64 1.94 -48.55
N GLU A 207 50.18 3.09 -48.15
CA GLU A 207 50.83 3.52 -46.89
C GLU A 207 50.12 3.27 -45.52
N PRO A 208 50.84 3.39 -44.38
CA PRO A 208 50.45 2.79 -43.10
C PRO A 208 49.45 3.66 -42.33
N VAL A 209 48.20 3.20 -42.22
CA VAL A 209 47.27 3.71 -41.19
C VAL A 209 47.55 2.98 -39.86
N GLN A 210 47.80 3.76 -38.81
CA GLN A 210 48.08 3.34 -37.44
C GLN A 210 47.36 2.05 -37.00
N ARG A 211 48.13 0.97 -36.84
CA ARG A 211 47.69 -0.25 -36.13
C ARG A 211 47.52 0.10 -34.65
N LEU A 212 46.27 0.26 -34.23
CA LEU A 212 45.92 0.44 -32.82
C LEU A 212 46.02 -0.92 -32.10
N ASP A 213 46.99 -1.05 -31.19
CA ASP A 213 47.35 -2.31 -30.53
C ASP A 213 46.22 -2.89 -29.66
N LEU A 214 45.60 -3.95 -30.17
CA LEU A 214 44.52 -4.70 -29.52
C LEU A 214 44.98 -5.41 -28.24
N LYS A 215 46.30 -5.66 -28.06
CA LYS A 215 46.85 -6.22 -26.81
C LYS A 215 46.80 -5.21 -25.66
N ALA A 216 46.99 -3.92 -25.94
CA ALA A 216 46.84 -2.86 -24.96
C ALA A 216 45.38 -2.76 -24.48
N ARG A 217 44.41 -2.80 -25.40
CA ARG A 217 42.97 -2.71 -25.07
C ARG A 217 42.46 -3.89 -24.24
N LEU A 218 42.97 -5.11 -24.47
CA LEU A 218 42.62 -6.28 -23.67
C LEU A 218 43.21 -6.22 -22.26
N LYS A 219 44.44 -5.68 -22.12
CA LYS A 219 45.06 -5.41 -20.81
C LYS A 219 44.31 -4.32 -20.04
N TYR A 220 43.87 -3.25 -20.70
CA TYR A 220 43.05 -2.20 -20.07
C TYR A 220 41.68 -2.73 -19.63
N LEU A 221 41.04 -3.59 -20.44
CA LEU A 221 39.78 -4.20 -20.05
C LEU A 221 39.95 -5.15 -18.85
N LEU A 222 41.02 -5.96 -18.82
CA LEU A 222 41.35 -6.82 -17.68
C LEU A 222 41.69 -6.01 -16.42
N LEU A 223 42.46 -4.93 -16.58
CA LEU A 223 42.85 -4.02 -15.50
C LEU A 223 41.65 -3.27 -14.92
N ILE A 224 40.72 -2.79 -15.76
CA ILE A 224 39.47 -2.17 -15.32
C ILE A 224 38.60 -3.20 -14.57
N THR A 225 38.56 -4.44 -15.06
CA THR A 225 37.80 -5.52 -14.41
C THR A 225 38.41 -5.89 -13.05
N CYS A 226 39.74 -5.96 -12.93
CA CYS A 226 40.45 -6.19 -11.67
C CYS A 226 40.36 -5.01 -10.69
N LEU A 227 40.40 -3.77 -11.18
CA LEU A 227 40.23 -2.55 -10.36
C LEU A 227 38.80 -2.44 -9.81
N LEU A 228 37.80 -2.83 -10.60
CA LEU A 228 36.41 -2.92 -10.15
C LEU A 228 36.23 -4.03 -9.11
N PHE A 229 36.94 -5.16 -9.24
CA PHE A 229 36.97 -6.25 -8.26
C PHE A 229 37.71 -5.86 -6.96
N GLY A 230 38.79 -5.08 -7.07
CA GLY A 230 39.52 -4.53 -5.92
C GLY A 230 38.73 -3.48 -5.14
N GLY A 231 38.02 -2.60 -5.86
CA GLY A 231 37.07 -1.65 -5.26
C GLY A 231 35.92 -2.34 -4.53
N LEU A 232 35.48 -3.51 -5.03
CA LEU A 232 34.49 -4.39 -4.39
C LEU A 232 34.96 -4.88 -3.01
N CYS A 233 36.23 -5.28 -2.88
CA CYS A 233 36.78 -5.80 -1.63
C CYS A 233 36.96 -4.71 -0.56
N VAL A 234 37.30 -3.48 -0.97
CA VAL A 234 37.47 -2.34 -0.06
C VAL A 234 36.10 -1.77 0.38
N GLY A 235 35.08 -1.82 -0.48
CA GLY A 235 33.71 -1.41 -0.14
C GLY A 235 33.05 -2.34 0.89
N ILE A 236 33.28 -3.65 0.79
CA ILE A 236 32.76 -4.65 1.75
C ILE A 236 33.39 -4.50 3.14
N LEU A 237 34.61 -3.95 3.25
CA LEU A 237 35.31 -3.76 4.53
C LEU A 237 35.07 -2.40 5.21
N ARG A 238 34.50 -1.40 4.52
CA ARG A 238 34.31 -0.04 5.09
C ARG A 238 32.86 0.40 5.34
N TYR A 239 31.87 -0.32 4.82
CA TYR A 239 30.45 -0.04 5.12
C TYR A 239 29.72 -1.35 5.38
N PRO A 240 29.32 -1.67 6.63
CA PRO A 240 28.32 -2.70 6.84
C PRO A 240 27.03 -2.19 6.20
N VAL A 241 26.63 -2.83 5.10
CA VAL A 241 25.38 -2.54 4.40
C VAL A 241 24.22 -2.73 5.38
N VAL A 242 23.45 -1.66 5.55
CA VAL A 242 22.14 -1.67 6.21
C VAL A 242 21.30 -2.78 5.58
N SER A 243 20.96 -3.81 6.35
CA SER A 243 20.12 -4.89 5.86
C SER A 243 18.72 -4.35 5.57
N ILE A 244 18.35 -4.23 4.30
CA ILE A 244 16.94 -4.27 3.90
C ILE A 244 16.58 -5.76 3.90
N ARG A 245 16.23 -6.26 5.09
CA ARG A 245 15.72 -7.62 5.26
C ARG A 245 14.27 -7.63 4.78
N SER A 246 14.03 -8.19 3.61
CA SER A 246 12.71 -8.65 3.22
C SER A 246 12.44 -9.96 3.97
N ASP A 247 11.96 -9.86 5.20
CA ASP A 247 11.46 -11.05 5.89
C ASP A 247 10.13 -11.44 5.25
N SER A 248 10.21 -12.47 4.41
CA SER A 248 9.08 -13.29 4.00
C SER A 248 8.62 -14.08 5.22
N VAL A 249 7.58 -13.58 5.90
CA VAL A 249 6.85 -14.35 6.90
C VAL A 249 5.89 -15.25 6.12
N PHE A 250 6.30 -16.47 5.77
CA PHE A 250 5.53 -17.72 5.64
C PHE A 250 6.40 -18.77 4.91
N PRO A 251 6.66 -19.97 5.48
CA PRO A 251 7.43 -21.01 4.81
C PRO A 251 6.62 -21.71 3.71
N GLU A 252 7.22 -21.87 2.53
CA GLU A 252 6.72 -22.71 1.44
C GLU A 252 6.67 -24.19 1.88
N ARG A 253 5.54 -24.86 1.65
CA ARG A 253 5.40 -26.32 1.80
C ARG A 253 6.00 -27.01 0.56
N PRO A 254 6.93 -27.97 0.69
CA PRO A 254 7.28 -28.85 -0.42
C PRO A 254 6.24 -29.97 -0.58
N ALA A 255 5.89 -30.23 -1.85
CA ALA A 255 5.07 -31.35 -2.28
C ALA A 255 5.74 -32.69 -1.96
N GLN A 256 4.98 -33.63 -1.40
CA GLN A 256 5.42 -35.01 -1.18
C GLN A 256 5.34 -35.81 -2.49
N THR A 257 6.49 -36.31 -2.96
CA THR A 257 6.57 -37.50 -3.81
C THR A 257 7.33 -38.57 -3.04
N GLY A 258 6.69 -39.73 -2.89
CA GLY A 258 7.23 -40.85 -2.12
C GLY A 258 8.31 -41.62 -2.87
N LEU A 259 9.25 -42.18 -2.10
CA LEU A 259 9.87 -43.49 -2.31
C LEU A 259 10.74 -43.78 -1.08
N GLY A 260 10.43 -44.88 -0.39
CA GLY A 260 11.06 -45.26 0.87
C GLY A 260 12.42 -45.93 0.67
N PHE A 261 13.28 -45.76 1.68
CA PHE A 261 14.30 -46.73 2.05
C PHE A 261 14.55 -46.65 3.56
N THR A 262 14.49 -47.81 4.20
CA THR A 262 14.69 -48.08 5.63
C THR A 262 16.15 -48.37 5.94
N HIS A 263 16.70 -47.80 7.01
CA HIS A 263 17.58 -48.48 7.99
C HIS A 263 17.92 -47.53 9.18
N PRO A 264 18.36 -48.06 10.34
CA PRO A 264 17.93 -47.58 11.64
C PRO A 264 19.07 -46.87 12.37
N ASN A 265 18.74 -45.95 13.27
CA ASN A 265 19.25 -45.91 14.64
C ASN A 265 18.78 -44.63 15.32
N GLY A 266 17.85 -44.84 16.25
CA GLY A 266 17.47 -44.06 17.42
C GLY A 266 17.79 -42.56 17.45
N PHE A 267 16.74 -41.74 17.38
CA PHE A 267 16.44 -40.74 18.41
C PHE A 267 14.92 -40.45 18.39
N ASN A 268 14.29 -40.49 19.57
CA ASN A 268 12.85 -40.37 19.78
C ASN A 268 12.26 -39.08 19.21
N THR A 269 11.28 -39.21 18.33
CA THR A 269 10.39 -38.13 17.90
C THR A 269 9.33 -37.87 18.97
N ALA A 270 9.49 -36.78 19.72
CA ALA A 270 8.37 -36.18 20.44
C ALA A 270 7.49 -35.43 19.43
N THR A 271 6.25 -35.90 19.29
CA THR A 271 5.13 -35.22 18.66
C THR A 271 4.98 -33.79 19.20
N TRP A 272 5.10 -32.79 18.34
CA TRP A 272 4.71 -31.41 18.65
C TRP A 272 3.19 -31.31 18.68
N LEU A 273 2.60 -31.68 19.82
CA LEU A 273 1.32 -31.16 20.27
C LEU A 273 1.47 -29.64 20.49
N THR A 274 0.49 -28.88 20.02
CA THR A 274 0.23 -27.48 20.35
C THR A 274 0.57 -27.18 21.81
N PRO A 275 1.39 -26.17 22.14
CA PRO A 275 1.57 -25.80 23.53
C PRO A 275 0.24 -25.23 24.04
N PRO A 276 -0.25 -25.68 25.22
CA PRO A 276 -1.38 -25.03 25.85
C PRO A 276 -0.99 -23.60 26.22
N VAL A 277 -1.98 -22.71 26.14
CA VAL A 277 -1.95 -21.36 26.70
C VAL A 277 -1.26 -21.40 28.07
N MET A 278 -0.09 -20.80 28.18
CA MET A 278 0.57 -20.61 29.49
C MET A 278 -0.30 -19.67 30.32
N THR A 279 -1.15 -20.24 31.16
CA THR A 279 -1.66 -19.56 32.34
C THR A 279 -0.46 -19.31 33.26
N ALA A 280 -0.05 -18.04 33.39
CA ALA A 280 0.88 -17.63 34.42
C ALA A 280 0.35 -18.02 35.81
N PRO A 281 1.21 -18.35 36.79
CA PRO A 281 0.76 -18.65 38.13
C PRO A 281 0.10 -17.42 38.72
N SER A 282 -1.10 -17.62 39.27
CA SER A 282 -1.89 -16.61 39.97
C SER A 282 -1.11 -16.00 41.13
N LEU A 283 -0.51 -14.83 40.92
CA LEU A 283 -0.25 -13.89 41.99
C LEU A 283 -1.51 -13.04 42.14
N ASN A 284 -2.19 -13.19 43.27
CA ASN A 284 -3.34 -12.40 43.69
C ASN A 284 -2.98 -10.89 43.71
N LEU A 285 -3.22 -10.20 42.60
CA LEU A 285 -3.32 -8.75 42.54
C LEU A 285 -4.78 -8.41 42.21
N ARG A 286 -5.53 -7.98 43.24
CA ARG A 286 -6.87 -7.44 43.12
C ARG A 286 -6.82 -6.23 42.18
N GLY A 287 -7.42 -6.34 40.99
CA GLY A 287 -7.61 -5.19 40.10
C GLY A 287 -7.91 -5.51 38.63
N ALA A 288 -7.45 -6.64 38.10
CA ALA A 288 -7.79 -7.07 36.75
C ALA A 288 -8.91 -8.12 36.80
N VAL A 289 -10.13 -7.72 36.42
CA VAL A 289 -11.21 -8.69 36.18
C VAL A 289 -10.79 -9.52 34.95
N PRO A 290 -10.60 -10.84 35.05
CA PRO A 290 -10.33 -11.67 33.88
C PRO A 290 -11.49 -11.54 32.89
N PRO A 291 -11.24 -11.54 31.57
CA PRO A 291 -12.31 -11.43 30.59
C PRO A 291 -13.33 -12.53 30.86
N THR A 292 -14.59 -12.15 30.95
CA THR A 292 -15.69 -13.11 31.15
C THR A 292 -15.71 -14.09 29.97
N GLU A 293 -16.22 -15.31 30.16
CA GLU A 293 -16.31 -16.32 29.09
C GLU A 293 -17.00 -15.77 27.82
N ARG A 294 -17.93 -14.81 27.98
CA ARG A 294 -18.62 -14.07 26.88
C ARG A 294 -17.78 -12.99 26.19
N GLU A 295 -16.70 -12.49 26.81
CA GLU A 295 -15.76 -11.57 26.16
C GLU A 295 -14.77 -12.33 25.29
N ASN A 296 -14.32 -13.51 25.75
CA ASN A 296 -13.45 -14.39 24.98
C ASN A 296 -14.09 -14.81 23.64
N THR A 297 -15.39 -15.12 23.61
CA THR A 297 -16.07 -15.49 22.36
C THR A 297 -16.19 -14.35 21.34
N GLN A 298 -16.14 -13.09 21.79
CA GLN A 298 -16.19 -11.93 20.89
C GLN A 298 -14.82 -11.62 20.29
N PHE A 299 -13.73 -11.77 21.06
CA PHE A 299 -12.37 -11.66 20.52
C PHE A 299 -12.10 -12.73 19.45
N GLU A 300 -12.65 -13.92 19.65
CA GLU A 300 -12.62 -14.98 18.64
C GLU A 300 -13.32 -14.62 17.34
N ARG A 301 -14.01 -13.48 17.21
CA ARG A 301 -14.70 -13.02 15.98
C ARG A 301 -14.06 -11.78 15.35
N THR A 302 -12.83 -11.43 15.73
CA THR A 302 -12.10 -10.27 15.20
C THR A 302 -10.82 -10.71 14.49
N PHE A 303 -10.80 -10.64 13.16
CA PHE A 303 -9.67 -11.08 12.30
C PHE A 303 -9.24 -12.54 12.48
N THR A 304 -10.17 -13.41 12.89
CA THR A 304 -10.00 -14.85 13.07
C THR A 304 -10.82 -15.65 12.05
N SER A 305 -10.74 -16.98 12.09
CA SER A 305 -11.60 -17.87 11.29
C SER A 305 -13.10 -17.67 11.55
N ARG A 306 -13.48 -17.25 12.76
CA ARG A 306 -14.89 -17.01 13.13
C ARG A 306 -15.35 -15.58 12.89
N ALA A 307 -14.51 -14.72 12.30
CA ALA A 307 -14.87 -13.31 12.08
C ALA A 307 -16.11 -13.12 11.20
N HIS A 308 -16.40 -14.09 10.35
CA HIS A 308 -17.54 -14.11 9.43
C HIS A 308 -18.78 -14.81 10.02
N GLU A 309 -18.70 -15.38 11.22
CA GLU A 309 -19.83 -16.05 11.87
C GLU A 309 -20.79 -15.03 12.46
N LEU A 310 -22.08 -15.17 12.14
CA LEU A 310 -23.14 -14.36 12.73
C LEU A 310 -23.21 -14.61 14.25
N PRO A 311 -23.14 -13.56 15.10
CA PRO A 311 -23.37 -13.71 16.54
C PRO A 311 -24.77 -14.21 16.86
N GLU A 312 -24.88 -15.04 17.89
CA GLU A 312 -26.21 -15.44 18.36
C GLU A 312 -26.90 -14.21 18.98
N ARG A 313 -28.21 -14.05 18.75
CA ARG A 313 -28.91 -12.84 19.21
C ARG A 313 -28.72 -12.56 20.71
N LYS A 314 -28.74 -13.61 21.54
CA LYS A 314 -28.54 -13.50 23.00
C LYS A 314 -27.15 -12.98 23.39
N GLU A 315 -26.12 -13.17 22.55
CA GLU A 315 -24.76 -12.67 22.83
C GLU A 315 -24.65 -11.14 22.67
N LEU A 316 -25.56 -10.55 21.89
CA LEU A 316 -25.63 -9.12 21.61
C LEU A 316 -26.60 -8.36 22.52
N LEU A 317 -27.42 -9.07 23.31
CA LEU A 317 -28.35 -8.43 24.23
C LEU A 317 -27.61 -7.84 25.44
N PRO A 318 -28.06 -6.69 25.96
CA PRO A 318 -27.50 -6.12 27.18
C PRO A 318 -27.75 -7.04 28.38
N ASP A 319 -26.82 -7.04 29.34
CA ASP A 319 -26.98 -7.79 30.58
C ASP A 319 -27.87 -7.00 31.56
N LEU A 320 -29.09 -7.49 31.78
CA LEU A 320 -30.11 -6.83 32.60
C LEU A 320 -30.08 -7.26 34.07
N GLU A 321 -29.18 -8.15 34.46
CA GLU A 321 -29.05 -8.60 35.86
C GLU A 321 -28.00 -7.79 36.63
N GLY A 322 -27.18 -6.99 35.93
CA GLY A 322 -26.18 -6.10 36.52
C GLY A 322 -26.70 -4.69 36.81
N TYR A 323 -25.85 -3.69 36.58
CA TYR A 323 -26.16 -2.28 36.84
C TYR A 323 -27.28 -1.71 35.95
N LEU A 324 -27.62 -2.38 34.85
CA LEU A 324 -28.75 -2.03 33.98
C LEU A 324 -30.11 -2.48 34.54
N SER A 325 -30.13 -3.23 35.65
CA SER A 325 -31.36 -3.73 36.28
C SER A 325 -32.32 -2.59 36.68
N GLU A 326 -31.80 -1.42 37.07
CA GLU A 326 -32.59 -0.22 37.36
C GLU A 326 -33.43 0.25 36.17
N HIS A 327 -32.96 -0.01 34.94
CA HIS A 327 -33.62 0.36 33.69
C HIS A 327 -34.23 -0.85 32.96
N LYS A 328 -34.32 -2.02 33.61
CA LYS A 328 -34.71 -3.30 32.99
C LYS A 328 -36.00 -3.21 32.17
N ARG A 329 -37.05 -2.59 32.74
CA ARG A 329 -38.35 -2.46 32.09
C ARG A 329 -38.28 -1.63 30.81
N ASP A 330 -37.61 -0.48 30.87
CA ASP A 330 -37.50 0.43 29.72
C ASP A 330 -36.63 -0.17 28.60
N ILE A 331 -35.55 -0.87 28.98
CA ILE A 331 -34.69 -1.58 28.03
C ILE A 331 -35.47 -2.70 27.34
N GLN A 332 -36.27 -3.48 28.08
CA GLN A 332 -37.10 -4.54 27.50
C GLN A 332 -38.12 -3.99 26.50
N VAL A 333 -38.73 -2.84 26.79
CA VAL A 333 -39.62 -2.14 25.85
C VAL A 333 -38.85 -1.71 24.61
N PHE A 334 -37.70 -1.05 24.79
CA PHE A 334 -36.84 -0.60 23.70
C PHE A 334 -36.41 -1.74 22.77
N LEU A 335 -36.03 -2.90 23.31
CA LEU A 335 -35.59 -4.06 22.52
C LEU A 335 -36.70 -4.65 21.62
N GLN A 336 -37.96 -4.27 21.83
CA GLN A 336 -39.11 -4.67 21.01
C GLN A 336 -39.53 -3.60 20.00
N GLU A 337 -38.96 -2.38 20.07
CA GLU A 337 -39.34 -1.27 19.19
C GLU A 337 -38.90 -1.51 17.74
N ASP A 338 -39.70 -1.00 16.79
CA ASP A 338 -39.30 -0.92 15.39
C ASP A 338 -38.44 0.33 15.14
N LEU A 339 -37.12 0.15 15.18
CA LEU A 339 -36.14 1.22 14.99
C LEU A 339 -36.13 1.80 13.57
N LEU A 340 -36.73 1.11 12.58
CA LEU A 340 -36.86 1.64 11.22
C LEU A 340 -37.93 2.74 11.11
N SER A 341 -38.99 2.65 11.92
CA SER A 341 -40.03 3.70 12.01
C SER A 341 -39.72 4.76 13.06
N LYS A 342 -38.86 4.46 14.05
CA LYS A 342 -38.41 5.40 15.07
C LYS A 342 -36.88 5.56 15.11
N PRO A 343 -36.21 6.09 14.07
CA PRO A 343 -34.75 6.16 14.02
C PRO A 343 -34.09 6.87 15.21
N ASN A 344 -34.73 7.91 15.76
CA ASN A 344 -34.19 8.64 16.92
C ASN A 344 -34.06 7.77 18.18
N ARG A 345 -34.81 6.66 18.26
CA ARG A 345 -34.74 5.72 19.39
C ARG A 345 -33.50 4.83 19.33
N SER A 346 -32.82 4.71 18.19
CA SER A 346 -31.65 3.82 18.03
C SER A 346 -30.53 4.11 19.03
N SER A 347 -30.36 5.36 19.51
CA SER A 347 -29.34 5.74 20.50
C SER A 347 -29.76 5.54 21.95
N PHE A 348 -30.89 4.88 22.23
CA PHE A 348 -31.49 4.82 23.58
C PHE A 348 -30.52 4.33 24.66
N LEU A 349 -29.68 3.35 24.34
CA LEU A 349 -28.72 2.77 25.28
C LEU A 349 -27.40 3.54 25.40
N SER A 350 -27.12 4.50 24.51
CA SER A 350 -25.82 5.20 24.42
C SER A 350 -25.32 5.76 25.77
N ARG A 351 -26.24 6.22 26.64
CA ARG A 351 -25.92 6.81 27.95
C ARG A 351 -25.68 5.78 29.05
N GLN A 352 -26.24 4.59 28.90
CA GLN A 352 -26.27 3.55 29.91
C GLN A 352 -25.12 2.57 29.73
N LEU A 353 -24.60 2.39 28.52
CA LEU A 353 -23.49 1.47 28.27
C LEU A 353 -22.16 2.09 28.75
N ARG A 354 -21.47 1.40 29.66
CA ARG A 354 -20.25 1.93 30.31
C ARG A 354 -18.97 1.36 29.75
N SER A 355 -19.02 0.13 29.21
CA SER A 355 -17.85 -0.57 28.67
C SER A 355 -17.83 -0.57 27.13
N ARG A 356 -16.63 -0.69 26.56
CA ARG A 356 -16.46 -0.83 25.10
C ARG A 356 -17.17 -2.07 24.54
N VAL A 357 -17.18 -3.19 25.26
CA VAL A 357 -17.76 -4.45 24.77
C VAL A 357 -19.28 -4.32 24.64
N GLU A 358 -19.92 -3.67 25.62
CA GLU A 358 -21.35 -3.35 25.56
C GLU A 358 -21.69 -2.46 24.38
N VAL A 359 -20.93 -1.36 24.18
CA VAL A 359 -21.12 -0.45 23.05
C VAL A 359 -20.95 -1.18 21.71
N ILE A 360 -19.94 -2.05 21.59
CA ILE A 360 -19.70 -2.84 20.37
C ILE A 360 -20.85 -3.82 20.12
N LYS A 361 -21.31 -4.54 21.15
CA LYS A 361 -22.43 -5.49 21.04
C LYS A 361 -23.71 -4.79 20.64
N GLU A 362 -24.04 -3.68 21.29
CA GLU A 362 -25.22 -2.88 20.96
C GLU A 362 -25.15 -2.34 19.54
N THR A 363 -23.99 -1.82 19.14
CA THR A 363 -23.79 -1.32 17.78
C THR A 363 -23.98 -2.44 16.75
N GLN A 364 -23.41 -3.61 16.98
CA GLN A 364 -23.60 -4.77 16.11
C GLN A 364 -25.08 -5.21 16.07
N ARG A 365 -25.77 -5.22 17.21
CA ARG A 365 -27.21 -5.50 17.29
C ARG A 365 -28.01 -4.54 16.43
N LEU A 366 -27.76 -3.23 16.55
CA LEU A 366 -28.41 -2.18 15.75
C LEU A 366 -28.15 -2.37 14.26
N HIS A 367 -26.92 -2.71 13.84
CA HIS A 367 -26.64 -3.04 12.45
C HIS A 367 -27.51 -4.20 11.94
N PHE A 368 -27.62 -5.30 12.70
CA PHE A 368 -28.45 -6.45 12.29
C PHE A 368 -29.96 -6.12 12.32
N GLU A 369 -30.43 -5.36 13.30
CA GLU A 369 -31.85 -5.03 13.45
C GLU A 369 -32.34 -3.95 12.46
N ILE A 370 -31.46 -3.05 12.03
CA ILE A 370 -31.82 -1.94 11.14
C ILE A 370 -31.41 -2.27 9.70
N ILE A 371 -30.11 -2.42 9.47
CA ILE A 371 -29.56 -2.68 8.13
C ILE A 371 -29.85 -4.13 7.74
N GLY A 372 -29.61 -5.09 8.65
CA GLY A 372 -29.82 -6.51 8.38
C GLY A 372 -31.26 -6.85 8.05
N LYS A 373 -32.25 -6.33 8.79
CA LYS A 373 -33.68 -6.49 8.44
C LYS A 373 -34.02 -5.90 7.07
N THR A 374 -33.40 -4.77 6.70
CA THR A 374 -33.61 -4.13 5.39
C THR A 374 -33.04 -4.98 4.26
N LEU A 375 -31.92 -5.67 4.49
CA LEU A 375 -31.20 -6.46 3.49
C LEU A 375 -31.60 -7.94 3.42
N LYS A 376 -32.23 -8.50 4.46
CA LYS A 376 -32.53 -9.94 4.62
C LYS A 376 -33.25 -10.59 3.42
N LYS A 377 -34.01 -9.82 2.65
CA LYS A 377 -34.78 -10.33 1.50
C LYS A 377 -33.95 -10.50 0.23
N TYR A 378 -32.77 -9.90 0.15
CA TYR A 378 -31.89 -9.99 -1.02
C TYR A 378 -30.93 -11.17 -0.86
N LYS A 379 -30.49 -11.70 -1.99
CA LYS A 379 -29.49 -12.78 -2.07
C LYS A 379 -28.14 -12.25 -2.53
N TYR A 380 -28.15 -11.26 -3.42
CA TYR A 380 -26.97 -10.73 -4.06
C TYR A 380 -26.80 -9.24 -3.75
N ALA A 381 -25.55 -8.79 -3.71
CA ALA A 381 -25.19 -7.39 -3.56
C ALA A 381 -24.12 -6.95 -4.57
N MET A 382 -24.17 -5.68 -4.95
CA MET A 382 -23.04 -4.97 -5.56
C MET A 382 -22.59 -3.83 -4.66
N LEU A 383 -21.30 -3.72 -4.34
CA LEU A 383 -20.76 -2.69 -3.45
C LEU A 383 -19.93 -1.64 -4.19
N PHE A 384 -20.34 -0.39 -4.10
CA PHE A 384 -19.67 0.73 -4.77
C PHE A 384 -18.98 1.66 -3.77
N ASP A 385 -17.96 2.36 -4.27
CA ASP A 385 -17.21 3.39 -3.55
C ASP A 385 -16.40 2.86 -2.34
N LEU A 386 -15.97 1.61 -2.39
CA LEU A 386 -15.18 1.00 -1.30
C LEU A 386 -13.92 1.84 -1.02
N ALA A 387 -13.69 2.21 0.24
CA ALA A 387 -12.52 2.97 0.61
C ALA A 387 -11.27 2.08 0.71
N ALA A 388 -10.29 2.42 -0.13
CA ALA A 388 -8.97 1.78 -0.20
C ALA A 388 -7.87 2.85 -0.40
N PHE A 389 -7.84 3.85 0.47
CA PHE A 389 -6.84 4.93 0.48
C PHE A 389 -6.35 5.24 1.90
N GLU A 390 -5.22 5.94 2.03
CA GLU A 390 -4.42 6.00 3.27
C GLU A 390 -5.07 6.68 4.50
N ASN A 391 -6.29 7.17 4.40
CA ASN A 391 -7.06 7.54 5.60
C ASN A 391 -7.41 6.26 6.35
N LYS A 392 -6.70 5.90 7.42
CA LYS A 392 -6.87 4.59 8.09
C LYS A 392 -8.29 4.29 8.59
N GLY A 393 -9.12 5.33 8.76
CA GLY A 393 -10.51 5.18 9.16
C GLY A 393 -11.41 4.57 8.09
N ASP A 394 -11.44 5.14 6.89
CA ASP A 394 -12.41 4.74 5.84
C ASP A 394 -12.23 3.26 5.41
N PRO A 395 -11.02 2.72 5.23
CA PRO A 395 -10.79 1.29 5.05
C PRO A 395 -11.34 0.41 6.18
N CYS A 396 -11.38 0.88 7.42
CA CYS A 396 -12.01 0.11 8.50
C CYS A 396 -13.53 0.07 8.39
N ILE A 397 -14.15 1.10 7.81
CA ILE A 397 -15.56 1.03 7.41
C ILE A 397 -15.73 -0.06 6.35
N SER A 398 -14.88 -0.09 5.31
CA SER A 398 -14.92 -1.11 4.27
C SER A 398 -14.78 -2.52 4.84
N VAL A 399 -13.84 -2.75 5.77
CA VAL A 399 -13.68 -4.04 6.45
C VAL A 399 -14.94 -4.39 7.25
N GLY A 400 -15.50 -3.44 7.99
CA GLY A 400 -16.74 -3.63 8.75
C GLY A 400 -17.95 -3.97 7.86
N GLU A 401 -18.09 -3.31 6.71
CA GLU A 401 -19.10 -3.62 5.70
C GLU A 401 -18.96 -5.06 5.20
N ILE A 402 -17.75 -5.49 4.87
CA ILE A 402 -17.50 -6.85 4.36
C ILE A 402 -17.76 -7.91 5.42
N TYR A 403 -17.36 -7.67 6.68
CA TYR A 403 -17.70 -8.58 7.78
C TYR A 403 -19.21 -8.65 8.00
N PHE A 404 -19.91 -7.53 7.96
CA PHE A 404 -21.37 -7.50 8.07
C PHE A 404 -22.04 -8.32 6.96
N LEU A 405 -21.64 -8.10 5.71
CA LEU A 405 -22.18 -8.81 4.54
C LEU A 405 -21.95 -10.32 4.63
N ALA A 406 -20.74 -10.73 5.03
CA ALA A 406 -20.42 -12.14 5.25
C ALA A 406 -21.31 -12.76 6.34
N ARG A 407 -21.52 -12.06 7.46
CA ARG A 407 -22.34 -12.54 8.60
C ARG A 407 -23.81 -12.70 8.24
N ILE A 408 -24.37 -11.81 7.43
CA ILE A 408 -25.75 -11.94 6.95
C ILE A 408 -25.89 -12.85 5.72
N LYS A 409 -24.78 -13.44 5.25
CA LYS A 409 -24.71 -14.33 4.07
C LYS A 409 -25.26 -13.69 2.79
N LEU A 410 -24.88 -12.44 2.54
CA LEU A 410 -25.25 -11.73 1.31
C LEU A 410 -24.11 -11.83 0.29
N ASP A 411 -24.37 -12.43 -0.86
CA ASP A 411 -23.35 -12.75 -1.85
C ASP A 411 -22.95 -11.50 -2.65
N LEU A 412 -21.69 -11.08 -2.52
CA LEU A 412 -21.15 -9.93 -3.22
C LEU A 412 -20.73 -10.30 -4.65
N VAL A 413 -21.53 -9.92 -5.64
CA VAL A 413 -21.30 -10.28 -7.07
C VAL A 413 -20.45 -9.27 -7.82
N TYR A 414 -20.30 -8.06 -7.29
CA TYR A 414 -19.45 -7.01 -7.85
C TYR A 414 -19.02 -6.03 -6.77
N TYR A 415 -17.80 -5.50 -6.88
CA TYR A 415 -17.40 -4.33 -6.15
C TYR A 415 -16.45 -3.42 -6.94
N CYS A 416 -16.40 -2.15 -6.57
CA CYS A 416 -15.32 -1.26 -6.98
C CYS A 416 -14.96 -0.30 -5.84
N SER A 417 -13.72 0.20 -5.84
CA SER A 417 -13.23 1.20 -4.90
C SER A 417 -13.44 2.62 -5.39
N ALA A 418 -13.34 3.63 -4.52
CA ALA A 418 -13.43 5.04 -4.90
C ALA A 418 -12.60 5.42 -6.14
N GLN A 419 -11.39 4.86 -6.27
CA GLN A 419 -10.48 5.11 -7.41
C GLN A 419 -10.84 4.31 -8.67
N THR A 420 -11.54 3.19 -8.54
CA THR A 420 -11.89 2.29 -9.66
C THR A 420 -13.35 2.39 -10.07
N CYS A 421 -14.23 2.98 -9.26
CA CYS A 421 -15.62 3.29 -9.57
C CYS A 421 -15.75 4.51 -10.50
N VAL A 422 -15.08 4.47 -11.64
CA VAL A 422 -15.30 5.44 -12.72
C VAL A 422 -16.61 5.13 -13.45
N LYS A 423 -17.13 6.11 -14.19
CA LYS A 423 -18.43 6.03 -14.86
C LYS A 423 -18.57 4.79 -15.76
N GLU A 424 -17.50 4.41 -16.44
CA GLU A 424 -17.43 3.25 -17.32
C GLU A 424 -17.64 1.93 -16.55
N ASN A 425 -16.99 1.80 -15.40
CA ASN A 425 -17.11 0.62 -14.54
C ASN A 425 -18.49 0.55 -13.88
N ILE A 426 -19.06 1.69 -13.49
CA ILE A 426 -20.45 1.77 -12.99
C ILE A 426 -21.42 1.28 -14.07
N ARG A 427 -21.26 1.71 -15.33
CA ARG A 427 -22.09 1.25 -16.45
C ARG A 427 -21.91 -0.23 -16.77
N MET A 428 -20.69 -0.73 -16.68
CA MET A 428 -20.41 -2.17 -16.83
C MET A 428 -21.12 -2.97 -15.73
N ALA A 429 -21.04 -2.52 -14.48
CA ALA A 429 -21.74 -3.14 -13.36
C ALA A 429 -23.26 -3.08 -13.53
N ALA A 430 -23.80 -1.98 -14.04
CA ALA A 430 -25.23 -1.86 -14.35
C ALA A 430 -25.68 -2.83 -15.44
N LYS A 431 -24.82 -3.14 -16.43
CA LYS A 431 -25.09 -4.21 -17.41
C LYS A 431 -25.07 -5.59 -16.75
N LEU A 432 -24.09 -5.87 -15.90
CA LEU A 432 -24.00 -7.12 -15.14
C LEU A 432 -25.22 -7.33 -14.24
N ALA A 433 -25.73 -6.25 -13.62
CA ALA A 433 -26.89 -6.30 -12.74
C ALA A 433 -28.15 -6.82 -13.43
N ARG A 434 -28.29 -6.61 -14.75
CA ARG A 434 -29.44 -7.10 -15.55
C ARG A 434 -29.55 -8.63 -15.59
N ASN A 435 -28.49 -9.35 -15.23
CA ASN A 435 -28.52 -10.80 -15.10
C ASN A 435 -29.22 -11.27 -13.82
N TYR A 436 -29.61 -10.34 -12.93
CA TYR A 436 -30.24 -10.62 -11.65
C TYR A 436 -31.61 -9.94 -11.56
N SER A 437 -32.53 -10.54 -10.82
CA SER A 437 -33.83 -9.93 -10.52
C SER A 437 -33.67 -8.71 -9.59
N PRO A 438 -34.37 -7.59 -9.82
CA PRO A 438 -34.39 -6.45 -8.89
C PRO A 438 -34.93 -6.76 -7.49
N GLN A 439 -35.64 -7.89 -7.33
CA GLN A 439 -36.12 -8.38 -6.04
C GLN A 439 -35.05 -9.16 -5.27
N GLU A 440 -34.02 -9.66 -5.95
CA GLU A 440 -32.96 -10.49 -5.37
C GLU A 440 -31.60 -9.76 -5.24
N LEU A 441 -31.36 -8.73 -6.06
CA LEU A 441 -30.15 -7.92 -6.06
C LEU A 441 -30.38 -6.56 -5.37
N VAL A 442 -29.48 -6.20 -4.46
CA VAL A 442 -29.40 -4.85 -3.87
C VAL A 442 -28.10 -4.15 -4.26
N VAL A 443 -28.18 -2.84 -4.49
CA VAL A 443 -27.02 -1.99 -4.71
C VAL A 443 -26.62 -1.34 -3.40
N LEU A 444 -25.36 -1.49 -3.01
CA LEU A 444 -24.80 -0.94 -1.79
C LEU A 444 -23.77 0.13 -2.13
N VAL A 445 -23.80 1.24 -1.39
CA VAL A 445 -22.79 2.29 -1.50
C VAL A 445 -22.11 2.43 -0.15
N HIS A 446 -20.79 2.50 -0.17
CA HIS A 446 -19.93 2.66 0.99
C HIS A 446 -20.37 3.79 1.94
N GLY A 447 -20.14 3.59 3.24
CA GLY A 447 -20.38 4.55 4.31
C GLY A 447 -19.30 5.62 4.41
N GLY A 448 -19.22 6.28 5.57
CA GLY A 448 -18.19 7.29 5.86
C GLY A 448 -18.73 8.68 6.15
N GLY A 449 -18.05 9.71 5.65
CA GLY A 449 -18.38 11.10 5.95
C GLY A 449 -18.31 12.00 4.74
N ASN A 450 -18.87 11.56 3.62
CA ASN A 450 -18.66 12.18 2.31
C ASN A 450 -19.93 12.65 1.59
N ILE A 451 -21.03 12.90 2.32
CA ILE A 451 -22.22 13.56 1.77
C ILE A 451 -22.05 15.09 1.83
N VAL A 452 -22.26 15.77 0.69
CA VAL A 452 -22.10 17.22 0.43
C VAL A 452 -20.65 17.73 0.49
N GLY A 453 -19.90 17.34 1.52
CA GLY A 453 -18.57 17.87 1.79
C GLY A 453 -17.51 17.51 0.74
N TYR A 454 -17.77 16.49 -0.08
CA TYR A 454 -16.82 15.94 -1.05
C TYR A 454 -17.50 15.75 -2.40
N LYS A 455 -17.42 16.80 -3.24
CA LYS A 455 -18.16 16.88 -4.51
C LYS A 455 -17.96 15.66 -5.41
N PHE A 456 -16.73 15.15 -5.50
CA PHE A 456 -16.40 13.98 -6.32
C PHE A 456 -17.22 12.74 -5.92
N SER A 457 -17.29 12.45 -4.62
CA SER A 457 -18.06 11.33 -4.07
C SER A 457 -19.55 11.50 -4.31
N ASP A 458 -20.09 12.72 -4.16
CA ASP A 458 -21.50 13.01 -4.49
C ASP A 458 -21.80 12.75 -5.97
N TYR A 459 -20.97 13.24 -6.90
CA TYR A 459 -21.17 13.01 -8.34
C TYR A 459 -21.11 11.53 -8.74
N GLN A 460 -20.17 10.77 -8.16
CA GLN A 460 -20.11 9.32 -8.35
C GLN A 460 -21.39 8.64 -7.83
N ARG A 461 -21.86 9.03 -6.64
CA ARG A 461 -23.08 8.50 -6.04
C ARG A 461 -24.33 8.80 -6.86
N PHE A 462 -24.47 10.02 -7.39
CA PHE A 462 -25.58 10.37 -8.28
C PHE A 462 -25.53 9.57 -9.59
N THR A 463 -24.34 9.26 -10.08
CA THR A 463 -24.17 8.35 -11.23
C THR A 463 -24.69 6.95 -10.90
N ILE A 464 -24.37 6.42 -9.72
CA ILE A 464 -24.90 5.12 -9.25
C ILE A 464 -26.44 5.17 -9.14
N PHE A 465 -27.01 6.23 -8.55
CA PHE A 465 -28.47 6.37 -8.43
C PHE A 465 -29.19 6.34 -9.78
N ARG A 466 -28.58 6.92 -10.81
CA ARG A 466 -29.15 6.98 -12.16
C ARG A 466 -28.98 5.67 -12.94
N GLU A 467 -27.78 5.10 -12.95
CA GLU A 467 -27.48 3.87 -13.73
C GLU A 467 -28.16 2.63 -13.15
N PHE A 468 -28.49 2.63 -11.85
CA PHE A 468 -29.22 1.55 -11.17
C PHE A 468 -30.68 1.88 -10.88
N ALA A 469 -31.28 2.80 -11.64
CA ALA A 469 -32.71 3.09 -11.56
C ALA A 469 -33.53 1.79 -11.76
N GLY A 470 -34.35 1.44 -10.75
CA GLY A 470 -35.14 0.21 -10.71
C GLY A 470 -34.65 -0.84 -9.71
N TYR A 471 -33.41 -0.74 -9.23
CA TYR A 471 -32.91 -1.53 -8.11
C TYR A 471 -33.05 -0.76 -6.81
N LYS A 472 -33.20 -1.47 -5.68
CA LYS A 472 -33.09 -0.83 -4.37
C LYS A 472 -31.62 -0.53 -4.07
N ILE A 473 -31.38 0.67 -3.56
CA ILE A 473 -30.06 1.21 -3.23
C ILE A 473 -30.02 1.51 -1.74
N LEU A 474 -29.02 0.97 -1.04
CA LEU A 474 -28.73 1.31 0.35
C LEU A 474 -27.34 1.96 0.43
N VAL A 475 -27.29 3.18 0.96
CA VAL A 475 -26.04 3.83 1.31
C VAL A 475 -25.77 3.53 2.77
N PHE A 476 -24.63 2.88 3.05
CA PHE A 476 -24.18 2.57 4.41
C PHE A 476 -24.04 3.85 5.26
N PRO A 477 -23.95 3.73 6.60
CA PRO A 477 -23.87 4.86 7.52
C PRO A 477 -22.94 6.00 7.08
N GLN A 478 -23.52 7.18 6.85
CA GLN A 478 -22.84 8.39 6.37
C GLN A 478 -23.00 9.58 7.34
N SER A 479 -22.00 10.45 7.43
CA SER A 479 -22.17 11.81 7.95
C SER A 479 -22.44 12.81 6.82
N VAL A 480 -23.26 13.81 7.13
CA VAL A 480 -23.51 14.98 6.27
C VAL A 480 -22.58 16.11 6.70
N PHE A 481 -21.79 16.64 5.78
CA PHE A 481 -20.94 17.81 6.02
C PHE A 481 -21.28 18.89 4.99
N ILE A 482 -21.75 20.05 5.44
CA ILE A 482 -22.14 21.16 4.57
C ILE A 482 -21.13 22.30 4.76
N PRO A 483 -20.12 22.45 3.88
CA PRO A 483 -19.14 23.53 4.00
C PRO A 483 -19.75 24.91 3.70
N ASP A 484 -20.71 24.95 2.77
CA ASP A 484 -21.34 26.17 2.29
C ASP A 484 -22.79 25.89 1.85
N PHE A 485 -23.73 26.46 2.60
CA PHE A 485 -25.17 26.36 2.38
C PHE A 485 -25.68 27.13 1.15
N HIS A 486 -24.86 28.02 0.58
CA HIS A 486 -25.22 28.83 -0.59
C HIS A 486 -24.57 28.31 -1.88
N SER A 487 -23.82 27.21 -1.80
CA SER A 487 -23.13 26.66 -2.97
C SER A 487 -24.10 25.98 -3.94
N GLN A 488 -23.87 26.15 -5.25
CA GLN A 488 -24.60 25.42 -6.30
C GLN A 488 -24.50 23.89 -6.13
N HIS A 489 -23.40 23.40 -5.55
CA HIS A 489 -23.22 21.97 -5.24
C HIS A 489 -24.21 21.51 -4.18
N PHE A 490 -24.45 22.31 -3.15
CA PHE A 490 -25.43 22.00 -2.12
C PHE A 490 -26.86 21.98 -2.69
N ASP A 491 -27.20 22.91 -3.59
CA ASP A 491 -28.48 22.89 -4.32
C ASP A 491 -28.67 21.61 -5.15
N LEU A 492 -27.62 21.16 -5.84
CA LEU A 492 -27.64 19.88 -6.55
C LEU A 492 -27.85 18.71 -5.58
N CYS A 493 -27.14 18.70 -4.44
CA CYS A 493 -27.30 17.65 -3.43
C CYS A 493 -28.72 17.60 -2.88
N LYS A 494 -29.36 18.74 -2.63
CA LYS A 494 -30.77 18.79 -2.22
C LYS A 494 -31.67 18.07 -3.22
N LYS A 495 -31.47 18.35 -4.52
CA LYS A 495 -32.27 17.73 -5.59
C LYS A 495 -32.03 16.23 -5.72
N GLU A 496 -30.78 15.77 -5.72
CA GLU A 496 -30.45 14.38 -5.99
C GLU A 496 -30.68 13.48 -4.76
N TYR A 497 -30.50 14.00 -3.54
CA TYR A 497 -30.75 13.22 -2.32
C TYR A 497 -32.21 13.22 -1.88
N CYS A 498 -33.04 14.20 -2.27
CA CYS A 498 -34.42 14.27 -1.77
C CYS A 498 -35.31 13.15 -2.29
N CYS A 499 -35.16 12.78 -3.57
CA CYS A 499 -36.32 12.35 -4.33
C CYS A 499 -36.10 11.05 -5.10
N ASN A 500 -35.75 9.97 -4.38
CA ASN A 500 -35.67 8.63 -4.97
C ASN A 500 -36.20 7.55 -4.00
N GLU A 501 -37.39 7.02 -4.28
CA GLU A 501 -38.07 5.98 -3.48
C GLU A 501 -37.30 4.64 -3.38
N ASN A 502 -36.33 4.45 -4.27
CA ASN A 502 -35.48 3.27 -4.26
C ASN A 502 -34.23 3.44 -3.40
N VAL A 503 -33.92 4.66 -2.95
CA VAL A 503 -32.73 4.97 -2.17
C VAL A 503 -33.08 5.05 -0.68
N THR A 504 -32.35 4.26 0.11
CA THR A 504 -32.29 4.39 1.56
C THR A 504 -30.89 4.82 1.96
N ILE A 505 -30.77 5.94 2.67
CA ILE A 505 -29.49 6.47 3.15
C ILE A 505 -29.46 6.33 4.67
N VAL A 506 -28.45 5.62 5.17
CA VAL A 506 -28.25 5.46 6.60
C VAL A 506 -27.39 6.63 7.09
N MET A 507 -27.88 7.38 8.06
CA MET A 507 -27.15 8.43 8.76
C MET A 507 -26.44 7.81 9.95
N ARG A 508 -25.20 8.22 10.20
CA ARG A 508 -24.39 7.62 11.27
C ARG A 508 -24.41 8.38 12.59
N ASP A 509 -25.06 9.53 12.66
CA ASP A 509 -25.16 10.35 13.86
C ASP A 509 -26.41 11.24 13.81
N HIS A 510 -26.89 11.69 14.98
CA HIS A 510 -28.13 12.47 15.10
C HIS A 510 -28.09 13.82 14.37
N GLN A 511 -26.94 14.49 14.36
CA GLN A 511 -26.80 15.76 13.63
C GLN A 511 -26.96 15.53 12.12
N SER A 512 -26.27 14.53 11.57
CA SER A 512 -26.39 14.15 10.16
C SER A 512 -27.82 13.71 9.80
N TYR A 513 -28.48 12.97 10.69
CA TYR A 513 -29.89 12.61 10.53
C TYR A 513 -30.82 13.83 10.51
N SER A 514 -30.58 14.80 11.39
CA SER A 514 -31.33 16.05 11.44
C SER A 514 -31.14 16.86 10.16
N TYR A 515 -29.90 17.00 9.67
CA TYR A 515 -29.61 17.66 8.40
C TYR A 515 -30.25 16.97 7.21
N ALA A 516 -30.18 15.64 7.14
CA ALA A 516 -30.80 14.90 6.06
C ALA A 516 -32.33 15.11 6.03
N LYS A 517 -32.98 15.09 7.20
CA LYS A 517 -34.41 15.36 7.33
C LYS A 517 -34.79 16.79 6.98
N GLN A 518 -33.93 17.76 7.30
CA GLN A 518 -34.19 19.18 7.05
C GLN A 518 -33.97 19.57 5.60
N TYR A 519 -32.88 19.12 4.97
CA TYR A 519 -32.45 19.61 3.67
C TYR A 519 -32.76 18.66 2.51
N PHE A 520 -32.89 17.36 2.78
CA PHE A 520 -33.11 16.33 1.77
C PHE A 520 -34.48 15.66 1.94
N SER A 521 -35.46 16.36 2.53
CA SER A 521 -36.81 15.82 2.68
C SER A 521 -37.47 15.56 1.33
N GLY A 522 -37.96 14.33 1.12
CA GLY A 522 -38.67 13.94 -0.09
C GLY A 522 -38.94 12.44 -0.09
N ALA A 523 -38.88 11.83 -1.27
CA ALA A 523 -39.16 10.41 -1.49
C ALA A 523 -38.05 9.45 -1.03
N SER A 524 -36.81 9.94 -0.88
CA SER A 524 -35.70 9.13 -0.34
C SER A 524 -35.89 8.83 1.14
N LYS A 525 -35.53 7.61 1.56
CA LYS A 525 -35.65 7.20 2.96
C LYS A 525 -34.35 7.46 3.73
N PHE A 526 -34.47 8.06 4.91
CA PHE A 526 -33.35 8.25 5.84
C PHE A 526 -33.60 7.45 7.12
N ILE A 527 -32.60 6.66 7.52
CA ILE A 527 -32.60 5.90 8.79
C ILE A 527 -31.32 6.18 9.59
N LEU A 528 -31.26 5.77 10.85
CA LEU A 528 -30.14 6.06 11.76
C LEU A 528 -29.55 4.75 12.30
N ALA A 529 -28.27 4.50 12.06
CA ALA A 529 -27.52 3.39 12.63
C ALA A 529 -26.04 3.77 12.82
N PRO A 530 -25.28 3.11 13.70
CA PRO A 530 -23.88 3.49 13.95
C PRO A 530 -22.95 3.22 12.75
N ASP A 531 -21.67 3.60 12.88
CA ASP A 531 -20.65 3.38 11.86
C ASP A 531 -20.29 1.89 11.69
N MET A 532 -20.11 1.46 10.44
CA MET A 532 -19.85 0.06 10.09
C MET A 532 -18.54 -0.48 10.64
N ALA A 533 -17.55 0.35 10.97
CA ALA A 533 -16.27 -0.09 11.54
C ALA A 533 -16.45 -0.93 12.83
N PHE A 534 -17.54 -0.74 13.59
CA PHE A 534 -17.85 -1.56 14.77
C PHE A 534 -18.15 -3.04 14.45
N GLN A 535 -18.42 -3.39 13.19
CA GLN A 535 -18.53 -4.79 12.78
C GLN A 535 -17.19 -5.52 12.84
N ILE A 536 -16.05 -4.84 12.96
CA ILE A 536 -14.76 -5.48 13.25
C ILE A 536 -14.81 -6.23 14.59
N GLY A 537 -15.54 -5.72 15.58
CA GLY A 537 -15.62 -6.31 16.92
C GLY A 537 -14.50 -5.83 17.85
N PRO A 538 -14.47 -6.33 19.11
CA PRO A 538 -13.45 -5.94 20.08
C PRO A 538 -12.09 -6.49 19.66
N MET A 539 -11.09 -5.61 19.62
CA MET A 539 -9.71 -5.97 19.29
C MET A 539 -8.88 -6.05 20.59
N PRO A 540 -8.13 -7.13 20.83
CA PRO A 540 -7.18 -7.16 21.94
C PRO A 540 -5.98 -6.27 21.59
N ARG A 541 -5.33 -5.70 22.60
CA ARG A 541 -4.02 -5.07 22.38
C ARG A 541 -2.97 -6.16 22.25
N PHE A 542 -2.21 -6.13 21.17
CA PHE A 542 -1.18 -7.13 20.86
C PHE A 542 0.21 -6.49 20.67
N LEU A 543 0.31 -5.17 20.82
CA LEU A 543 1.58 -4.43 20.80
C LEU A 543 1.81 -3.74 22.14
N SER A 544 3.06 -3.76 22.59
CA SER A 544 3.50 -2.92 23.70
C SER A 544 3.62 -1.46 23.22
N PRO A 545 3.01 -0.48 23.92
CA PRO A 545 3.09 0.91 23.53
C PRO A 545 4.51 1.49 23.57
N VAL A 546 4.78 2.42 22.67
CA VAL A 546 6.06 3.14 22.54
C VAL A 546 5.99 4.50 23.24
N PHE A 547 4.79 5.07 23.35
CA PHE A 547 4.51 6.39 23.92
C PHE A 547 3.47 6.29 25.03
N ASP A 548 3.54 7.19 26.00
CA ASP A 548 2.47 7.36 26.98
C ASP A 548 1.24 7.97 26.30
N ILE A 549 1.47 9.02 25.50
CA ILE A 549 0.42 9.70 24.75
C ILE A 549 0.73 9.65 23.26
N MET A 550 -0.21 9.15 22.47
CA MET A 550 -0.20 9.26 21.02
C MET A 550 -1.25 10.28 20.59
N TRP A 551 -0.81 11.43 20.08
CA TRP A 551 -1.69 12.48 19.59
C TRP A 551 -1.83 12.40 18.07
N ILE A 552 -2.98 11.94 17.62
CA ILE A 552 -3.34 11.86 16.20
C ILE A 552 -3.94 13.21 15.78
N LYS A 553 -3.09 14.10 15.29
CA LYS A 553 -3.46 15.46 14.88
C LYS A 553 -3.70 15.52 13.36
N ARG A 554 -4.85 16.02 12.93
CA ARG A 554 -5.15 16.26 11.51
C ARG A 554 -4.37 17.41 10.92
N THR A 555 -3.95 17.24 9.66
CA THR A 555 -3.34 18.31 8.86
C THR A 555 -4.22 18.80 7.69
N ASP A 556 -5.43 18.27 7.54
CA ASP A 556 -6.35 18.58 6.44
C ASP A 556 -7.43 19.62 6.82
N THR A 557 -8.35 19.91 5.91
CA THR A 557 -9.39 20.95 6.09
C THR A 557 -10.41 20.63 7.18
N GLU A 558 -10.51 19.38 7.61
CA GLU A 558 -11.36 18.99 8.74
C GLU A 558 -10.69 19.26 10.09
N SER A 559 -9.43 19.73 10.10
CA SER A 559 -8.73 20.10 11.32
C SER A 559 -9.51 21.19 12.08
N PRO A 560 -9.63 21.08 13.42
CA PRO A 560 -10.19 22.14 14.28
C PRO A 560 -9.40 23.45 14.23
N GLY A 561 -8.15 23.42 13.75
CA GLY A 561 -7.36 24.63 13.51
C GLY A 561 -6.47 25.07 14.68
N TYR A 562 -6.28 24.23 15.70
CA TYR A 562 -5.25 24.51 16.72
C TYR A 562 -3.84 24.32 16.14
N THR A 563 -3.04 25.38 16.22
CA THR A 563 -1.67 25.41 15.71
C THR A 563 -0.71 24.83 16.74
N GLU A 564 -0.83 25.29 17.98
CA GLU A 564 0.03 24.91 19.09
C GLU A 564 -0.40 23.61 19.75
N VAL A 565 0.58 22.77 20.08
CA VAL A 565 0.39 21.56 20.86
C VAL A 565 1.17 21.75 22.16
N PRO A 566 0.52 21.65 23.34
CA PRO A 566 1.19 21.86 24.62
C PRO A 566 2.30 20.83 24.83
N ALA A 567 3.39 21.25 25.46
CA ALA A 567 4.48 20.34 25.82
C ALA A 567 4.04 19.37 26.94
N PRO A 568 4.41 18.08 26.88
CA PRO A 568 4.10 17.14 27.95
C PRO A 568 4.98 17.44 29.19
N PRO A 569 4.50 17.11 30.41
CA PRO A 569 5.31 17.24 31.62
C PRO A 569 6.53 16.28 31.58
N PRO A 570 7.58 16.55 32.38
CA PRO A 570 8.74 15.66 32.49
C PRO A 570 8.34 14.20 32.79
N GLY A 571 9.03 13.24 32.16
CA GLY A 571 8.76 11.80 32.31
C GLY A 571 7.66 11.24 31.39
N VAL A 572 6.78 12.10 30.84
CA VAL A 572 5.74 11.69 29.90
C VAL A 572 6.26 11.75 28.47
N ARG A 573 6.25 10.61 27.77
CA ARG A 573 6.64 10.56 26.36
C ARG A 573 5.41 10.71 25.47
N MET A 574 5.36 11.81 24.74
CA MET A 574 4.27 12.09 23.80
C MET A 574 4.78 12.11 22.35
N HIS A 575 3.97 11.57 21.43
CA HIS A 575 4.23 11.69 19.99
C HIS A 575 3.01 12.27 19.27
N VAL A 576 3.26 13.26 18.42
CA VAL A 576 2.23 13.98 17.66
C VAL A 576 2.45 13.73 16.18
N SER A 577 1.47 13.14 15.50
CA SER A 577 1.57 12.88 14.07
C SER A 577 0.22 12.58 13.43
N ASP A 578 0.13 12.78 12.11
CA ASP A 578 -1.02 12.35 11.32
C ASP A 578 -0.75 10.96 10.73
N TRP A 579 -1.73 10.05 10.84
CA TRP A 579 -1.64 8.69 10.34
C TRP A 579 -1.63 8.59 8.81
N TRP A 580 -1.89 9.69 8.09
CA TRP A 580 -1.71 9.76 6.64
C TRP A 580 -0.24 9.60 6.25
N LYS A 581 0.68 9.97 7.14
CA LYS A 581 2.13 9.81 6.94
C LYS A 581 2.59 8.37 7.21
N TRP A 582 1.73 7.54 7.80
CA TRP A 582 2.01 6.14 8.10
C TRP A 582 1.61 5.27 6.91
N ALA A 583 2.55 5.05 5.99
CA ALA A 583 2.30 4.33 4.74
C ALA A 583 1.94 2.86 4.99
N THR A 584 1.01 2.35 4.19
CA THR A 584 0.59 0.95 4.22
C THR A 584 1.24 0.19 3.08
N PRO A 585 1.69 -1.07 3.27
CA PRO A 585 2.13 -1.92 2.17
C PRO A 585 1.08 -2.02 1.05
N LYS A 586 1.55 -2.09 -0.20
CA LYS A 586 0.66 -2.25 -1.36
C LYS A 586 0.05 -3.65 -1.37
N ALA A 587 -1.19 -3.74 -1.83
CA ALA A 587 -1.88 -5.01 -2.05
C ALA A 587 -2.34 -5.17 -3.52
N PRO A 588 -2.50 -6.41 -4.01
CA PRO A 588 -3.04 -6.71 -5.34
C PRO A 588 -4.45 -6.17 -5.63
N SER A 589 -5.35 -6.17 -4.64
CA SER A 589 -6.73 -5.71 -4.80
C SER A 589 -7.06 -4.55 -3.87
N SER A 590 -8.07 -3.75 -4.22
CA SER A 590 -8.53 -2.66 -3.37
C SER A 590 -9.14 -3.16 -2.05
N LEU A 591 -9.79 -4.32 -2.08
CA LEU A 591 -10.32 -4.94 -0.86
C LEU A 591 -9.18 -5.36 0.08
N GLU A 592 -8.17 -6.07 -0.43
CA GLU A 592 -6.99 -6.43 0.36
C GLU A 592 -6.23 -5.20 0.86
N THR A 593 -6.13 -4.16 0.03
CA THR A 593 -5.58 -2.85 0.42
C THR A 593 -6.34 -2.27 1.60
N ALA A 594 -7.68 -2.37 1.60
CA ALA A 594 -8.49 -1.86 2.70
C ALA A 594 -8.23 -2.63 4.01
N TYR A 595 -8.08 -3.96 3.95
CA TYR A 595 -7.70 -4.78 5.12
C TYR A 595 -6.32 -4.40 5.66
N TYR A 596 -5.31 -4.22 4.79
CA TYR A 596 -3.98 -3.79 5.23
C TYR A 596 -4.02 -2.39 5.83
N MET A 597 -4.76 -1.45 5.24
CA MET A 597 -4.84 -0.10 5.78
C MET A 597 -5.58 -0.07 7.12
N CYS A 598 -6.65 -0.84 7.27
CA CYS A 598 -7.38 -0.90 8.54
C CYS A 598 -6.53 -1.52 9.65
N THR A 599 -5.90 -2.67 9.38
CA THR A 599 -4.98 -3.31 10.34
C THR A 599 -3.84 -2.37 10.71
N ASN A 600 -3.25 -1.67 9.74
CA ASN A 600 -2.21 -0.68 9.97
C ASN A 600 -2.68 0.51 10.82
N GLY A 601 -3.97 0.87 10.76
CA GLY A 601 -4.61 1.81 11.69
C GLY A 601 -4.56 1.31 13.14
N PHE A 602 -4.92 0.05 13.39
CA PHE A 602 -4.79 -0.55 14.72
C PHE A 602 -3.33 -0.61 15.20
N PHE A 603 -2.37 -0.92 14.33
CA PHE A 603 -0.94 -0.83 14.65
C PHE A 603 -0.54 0.59 15.08
N TYR A 604 -1.01 1.60 14.35
CA TYR A 604 -0.69 2.99 14.62
C TYR A 604 -1.19 3.46 16.00
N LEU A 605 -2.44 3.16 16.34
CA LEU A 605 -3.05 3.57 17.62
C LEU A 605 -2.36 2.90 18.82
N GLN A 606 -2.07 1.61 18.74
CA GLN A 606 -1.49 0.84 19.86
C GLN A 606 -0.10 1.32 20.30
N ARG A 607 0.56 2.18 19.52
CA ARG A 607 1.82 2.83 19.93
C ARG A 607 1.65 3.76 21.14
N GLY A 608 0.43 4.20 21.47
CA GLY A 608 0.13 5.01 22.65
C GLY A 608 -0.54 4.20 23.77
N ARG A 609 -0.23 4.52 25.03
CA ARG A 609 -1.01 4.03 26.18
C ARG A 609 -2.38 4.71 26.23
N VAL A 610 -2.41 6.02 25.93
CA VAL A 610 -3.60 6.88 25.79
C VAL A 610 -3.54 7.61 24.43
N ILE A 611 -4.71 7.86 23.81
CA ILE A 611 -4.81 8.59 22.54
C ILE A 611 -5.41 9.98 22.75
N ILE A 612 -4.90 10.99 22.05
CA ILE A 612 -5.61 12.25 21.81
C ILE A 612 -5.90 12.31 20.30
N THR A 613 -7.13 12.62 19.89
CA THR A 613 -7.46 12.65 18.46
C THR A 613 -8.59 13.61 18.09
N ASP A 614 -8.43 14.23 16.93
CA ASP A 614 -9.46 14.98 16.20
C ASP A 614 -10.01 14.21 14.98
N ARG A 615 -9.77 12.89 14.93
CA ARG A 615 -10.31 11.97 13.93
C ARG A 615 -11.40 11.10 14.54
N LEU A 616 -12.59 11.07 13.91
CA LEU A 616 -13.68 10.20 14.35
C LEU A 616 -13.29 8.72 14.36
N HIS A 617 -12.53 8.25 13.37
CA HIS A 617 -12.05 6.86 13.41
C HIS A 617 -10.91 6.64 14.41
N GLY A 618 -10.21 7.71 14.82
CA GLY A 618 -9.34 7.63 15.99
C GLY A 618 -10.12 7.25 17.25
N HIS A 619 -11.31 7.86 17.44
CA HIS A 619 -12.25 7.49 18.49
C HIS A 619 -12.74 6.04 18.35
N ILE A 620 -13.33 5.69 17.21
CA ILE A 620 -13.95 4.36 17.01
C ILE A 620 -12.92 3.25 17.19
N LEU A 621 -11.76 3.35 16.54
CA LEU A 621 -10.72 2.30 16.63
C LEU A 621 -10.09 2.23 18.03
N ALA A 622 -9.97 3.36 18.75
CA ALA A 622 -9.55 3.35 20.15
C ALA A 622 -10.58 2.65 21.05
N THR A 623 -11.88 2.87 20.82
CA THR A 623 -12.96 2.13 21.49
C THR A 623 -12.89 0.64 21.21
N LEU A 624 -12.65 0.23 19.96
CA LEU A 624 -12.48 -1.19 19.61
C LEU A 624 -11.29 -1.83 20.33
N LEU A 625 -10.19 -1.09 20.54
CA LEU A 625 -8.95 -1.54 21.20
C LEU A 625 -8.92 -1.37 22.73
N ASP A 626 -9.95 -0.77 23.33
CA ASP A 626 -9.94 -0.35 24.74
C ASP A 626 -8.81 0.64 25.09
N ILE A 627 -8.48 1.55 24.18
CA ILE A 627 -7.51 2.60 24.49
C ILE A 627 -8.24 3.78 25.12
N PRO A 628 -7.96 4.15 26.38
CA PRO A 628 -8.49 5.40 26.92
C PRO A 628 -8.05 6.56 26.03
N HIS A 629 -8.96 7.49 25.75
CA HIS A 629 -8.69 8.51 24.76
C HIS A 629 -9.46 9.81 24.97
N VAL A 630 -8.91 10.89 24.43
CA VAL A 630 -9.50 12.23 24.46
C VAL A 630 -9.81 12.67 23.03
N LEU A 631 -11.03 13.16 22.83
CA LEU A 631 -11.50 13.70 21.57
C LEU A 631 -11.33 15.21 21.58
N ILE A 632 -10.74 15.73 20.51
CA ILE A 632 -10.76 17.15 20.21
C ILE A 632 -11.76 17.34 19.09
N ASP A 633 -12.89 17.99 19.39
CA ASP A 633 -13.95 18.12 18.41
C ASP A 633 -13.52 18.97 17.22
N ASN A 634 -14.01 18.62 16.04
CA ASN A 634 -13.67 19.35 14.82
C ASN A 634 -14.63 20.54 14.58
N LYS A 635 -14.35 21.36 13.56
CA LYS A 635 -15.17 22.54 13.20
C LYS A 635 -16.65 22.26 12.92
N GLN A 636 -17.02 20.99 12.80
CA GLN A 636 -18.34 20.53 12.37
C GLN A 636 -19.04 19.69 13.44
N HIS A 637 -18.43 19.59 14.62
CA HIS A 637 -18.95 18.84 15.74
C HIS A 637 -19.18 17.35 15.44
N LYS A 638 -18.40 16.79 14.48
CA LYS A 638 -18.58 15.38 14.06
C LYS A 638 -18.25 14.41 15.21
N LEU A 639 -17.25 14.72 16.04
CA LEU A 639 -16.82 13.81 17.09
C LEU A 639 -17.81 13.86 18.26
N SER A 640 -18.24 15.05 18.67
CA SER A 640 -19.26 15.19 19.73
C SER A 640 -20.62 14.63 19.29
N SER A 641 -21.05 14.87 18.05
CA SER A 641 -22.29 14.31 17.50
C SER A 641 -22.26 12.77 17.51
N TYR A 642 -21.18 12.16 17.04
CA TYR A 642 -21.07 10.69 17.05
C TYR A 642 -20.98 10.14 18.48
N HIS A 643 -20.15 10.75 19.33
CA HIS A 643 -19.98 10.32 20.71
C HIS A 643 -21.31 10.38 21.48
N SER A 644 -22.05 11.49 21.37
CA SER A 644 -23.36 11.62 22.02
C SER A 644 -24.39 10.62 21.47
N SER A 645 -24.29 10.29 20.19
CA SER A 645 -25.19 9.33 19.54
C SER A 645 -24.98 7.89 20.03
N TRP A 646 -23.74 7.44 20.25
CA TRP A 646 -23.48 6.00 20.41
C TRP A 646 -22.61 5.59 21.59
N THR A 647 -21.77 6.49 22.10
CA THR A 647 -20.73 6.15 23.08
C THR A 647 -20.77 7.04 24.31
N GLN A 648 -21.92 7.66 24.60
CA GLN A 648 -22.04 8.71 25.61
C GLN A 648 -21.65 8.24 27.01
N GLY A 649 -21.95 6.98 27.35
CA GLY A 649 -21.68 6.39 28.66
C GLY A 649 -20.25 5.89 28.88
N LEU A 650 -19.35 5.93 27.87
CA LEU A 650 -17.98 5.42 28.02
C LEU A 650 -17.17 6.24 29.03
N GLU A 651 -16.69 5.59 30.09
CA GLU A 651 -15.94 6.24 31.17
C GLU A 651 -14.43 6.46 30.86
N ASN A 652 -13.94 5.89 29.76
CA ASN A 652 -12.55 6.00 29.31
C ASN A 652 -12.39 6.96 28.11
N THR A 653 -13.44 7.69 27.75
CA THR A 653 -13.44 8.70 26.70
C THR A 653 -13.78 10.07 27.28
N TYR A 654 -12.96 11.07 26.97
CA TYR A 654 -13.28 12.47 27.26
C TYR A 654 -13.32 13.29 25.98
N ILE A 655 -13.99 14.44 26.03
CA ILE A 655 -14.10 15.37 24.89
C ILE A 655 -13.83 16.80 25.34
N THR A 656 -13.15 17.56 24.49
CA THR A 656 -12.87 18.98 24.68
C THR A 656 -12.68 19.68 23.33
N HIS A 657 -12.65 21.00 23.34
CA HIS A 657 -12.27 21.83 22.18
C HIS A 657 -10.87 22.43 22.33
N ASP A 658 -10.27 22.32 23.53
CA ASP A 658 -9.02 22.98 23.88
C ASP A 658 -7.88 21.94 23.95
N PRO A 659 -6.77 22.14 23.20
CA PRO A 659 -5.63 21.22 23.21
C PRO A 659 -4.89 21.13 24.56
N VAL A 660 -4.86 22.21 25.36
CA VAL A 660 -4.27 22.21 26.71
C VAL A 660 -5.09 21.33 27.64
N ILE A 661 -6.41 21.54 27.65
CA ILE A 661 -7.33 20.71 28.43
C ILE A 661 -7.28 19.25 27.94
N ALA A 662 -7.08 19.03 26.63
CA ALA A 662 -6.97 17.68 26.08
C ALA A 662 -5.75 16.93 26.64
N LEU A 663 -4.61 17.60 26.76
CA LEU A 663 -3.41 17.04 27.40
C LEU A 663 -3.67 16.73 28.87
N ASP A 664 -4.28 17.66 29.62
CA ASP A 664 -4.62 17.43 31.03
C ASP A 664 -5.56 16.24 31.23
N MET A 665 -6.57 16.10 30.36
CA MET A 665 -7.48 14.97 30.36
C MET A 665 -6.76 13.65 30.03
N ALA A 666 -5.81 13.66 29.09
CA ALA A 666 -5.03 12.48 28.75
C ALA A 666 -4.10 12.07 29.89
N LEU A 667 -3.48 13.03 30.58
CA LEU A 667 -2.69 12.79 31.79
C LEU A 667 -3.54 12.19 32.92
N LYS A 668 -4.78 12.69 33.11
CA LYS A 668 -5.74 12.11 34.04
C LYS A 668 -6.08 10.66 33.68
N LEU A 669 -6.27 10.34 32.40
CA LEU A 669 -6.51 8.97 31.95
C LEU A 669 -5.29 8.06 32.19
N LEU A 670 -4.07 8.55 31.94
CA LEU A 670 -2.83 7.83 32.25
C LEU A 670 -2.72 7.48 33.73
N GLY A 671 -3.08 8.43 34.61
CA GLY A 671 -3.12 8.22 36.05
C GLY A 671 -4.23 7.25 36.48
N LYS A 672 -5.47 7.47 36.01
CA LYS A 672 -6.66 6.66 36.34
C LYS A 672 -6.47 5.18 35.97
N TYR A 673 -5.84 4.91 34.83
CA TYR A 673 -5.65 3.56 34.29
C TYR A 673 -4.20 3.07 34.38
N LYS A 674 -3.36 3.65 35.25
CA LYS A 674 -1.92 3.34 35.34
C LYS A 674 -1.65 1.83 35.44
N ASP A 675 -2.45 1.14 36.26
CA ASP A 675 -2.26 -0.28 36.60
C ASP A 675 -2.86 -1.24 35.57
N SER A 676 -3.82 -0.78 34.75
CA SER A 676 -4.45 -1.59 33.70
C SER A 676 -3.85 -1.35 32.32
N LEU A 677 -3.15 -0.23 32.12
CA LEU A 677 -2.51 0.10 30.86
C LEU A 677 -1.21 -0.69 30.68
N PRO A 678 -0.98 -1.29 29.50
CA PRO A 678 0.26 -2.02 29.25
C PRO A 678 1.48 -1.12 29.45
N PRO A 679 2.59 -1.67 29.98
CA PRO A 679 3.80 -0.90 30.19
C PRO A 679 4.37 -0.44 28.85
N ARG A 680 4.99 0.74 28.86
CA ARG A 680 5.74 1.24 27.71
C ARG A 680 6.96 0.35 27.46
N VAL A 681 7.34 0.16 26.20
CA VAL A 681 8.56 -0.57 25.83
C VAL A 681 9.78 0.09 26.52
N PRO A 682 10.65 -0.69 27.19
CA PRO A 682 11.82 -0.16 27.89
C PRO A 682 12.89 0.34 26.91
N PHE A 683 13.86 1.11 27.40
CA PHE A 683 15.05 1.58 26.68
C PHE A 683 14.83 2.52 25.49
N LEU A 684 13.59 2.88 25.18
CA LEU A 684 13.31 3.81 24.07
C LEU A 684 13.82 5.24 24.31
N ASN A 685 14.29 5.55 25.53
CA ASN A 685 15.00 6.79 25.86
C ASN A 685 16.46 6.81 25.38
N ILE A 686 16.99 5.67 24.92
CA ILE A 686 18.34 5.54 24.37
C ILE A 686 18.24 5.71 22.86
N ASP A 687 18.95 6.70 22.29
CA ASP A 687 19.01 6.94 20.84
C ASP A 687 20.35 6.40 20.30
N GLU A 688 20.32 5.72 19.15
CA GLU A 688 21.54 5.26 18.45
C GLU A 688 22.43 6.44 18.00
N ARG A 689 21.86 7.65 17.91
CA ARG A 689 22.52 8.89 17.51
C ARG A 689 22.97 9.75 18.69
N THR A 690 22.66 9.37 19.94
CA THR A 690 23.22 10.04 21.12
C THR A 690 24.73 9.76 21.20
N GLY A 691 25.52 10.57 20.49
CA GLY A 691 26.97 10.52 20.51
C GLY A 691 27.52 11.24 21.73
N ARG A 692 28.07 10.49 22.68
CA ARG A 692 29.11 10.83 23.70
C ARG A 692 29.06 12.15 24.51
N ASN A 693 28.15 13.10 24.28
CA ASN A 693 28.06 14.36 25.03
C ASN A 693 26.68 14.64 25.65
N ASP A 694 25.65 13.84 25.35
CA ASP A 694 24.31 13.99 25.94
C ASP A 694 24.03 12.98 27.07
N ILE A 695 25.09 12.42 27.65
CA ILE A 695 24.97 11.50 28.79
C ILE A 695 24.91 12.36 30.05
N PHE A 696 23.82 12.23 30.81
CA PHE A 696 23.60 12.77 32.17
C PHE A 696 22.83 14.08 32.34
N ASP A 697 21.74 14.31 31.61
CA ASP A 697 20.61 15.04 32.19
C ASP A 697 19.31 14.30 31.93
N ARG A 698 18.63 13.87 33.02
CA ARG A 698 17.40 13.05 33.09
C ARG A 698 17.59 11.53 33.15
N LEU A 699 18.31 11.09 34.16
CA LEU A 699 18.07 9.78 34.78
C LEU A 699 17.13 9.98 35.98
N ASP A 700 15.82 9.83 35.77
CA ASP A 700 14.92 9.38 36.84
C ASP A 700 14.44 7.98 36.46
N PHE A 701 15.30 7.01 36.73
CA PHE A 701 14.92 5.61 36.80
C PHE A 701 14.37 5.33 38.19
N THR A 702 13.06 5.52 38.37
CA THR A 702 12.32 4.80 39.41
C THR A 702 11.24 3.98 38.72
N TYR A 703 11.61 2.75 38.37
CA TYR A 703 10.65 1.66 38.20
C TYR A 703 10.27 1.18 39.61
N THR A 704 9.07 1.51 40.06
CA THR A 704 8.32 0.80 41.11
C THR A 704 6.87 0.70 40.67
#